data_AF-A0A1J1JDV5-F1
#
_entry.id   AF-A0A1J1JDV5-F1
#
_cell.length_a   1.000
_cell.length_b   1.000
_cell.length_c   1.000
_cell.angle_alpha   90.00
_cell.angle_beta   90.00
_cell.angle_gamma   90.00
#
_symmetry.space_group_name_H-M   'P 1'
#
loop_
_entity.id
_entity.type
_entity.pdbx_description
1 polymer ?
#
loop_
_entity_poly.entity_id
_entity_poly.type
_entity_poly.pdbx_seq_one_letter_code
_entity_poly.pdbx_strand_id
1 'polypeptide(L)'
;MKHFQRIGAGILTGAAIAIVAPTPAFAQTQVQDIRLVEMNGEVALVLVTRSGERPEVFVVRRGNDFVADIINTQLPAQKQNFQQNNPIPGIASVVVTQLDSTSVRVIVSGVNSPPEARIMQGSNEGIVISMGASAGAVAQVPNQVPPAAPPVPPAPPATGSQPVLVPDPQITIGGRNVPQSGIRPSDAAPPFLPRAVAPPLGDIAVSNINAGIPTIRLNTTQRIPRLVLRDAPVSDVLALLARTAGLNLAISNLIKDSASGDFRAPNDEKEEKQILNRKISLDIENESVEDVFNYVLRLSGLQANRVGNTIFVGVKLPTAASDVVVRSLRLNQVPATSAASFLTAQGAATQIQITQVTITDVGTGVNSRPVETRTPTITTLAARETDSPLVLKGLSISVDERLNSITLVGPPHLVQTAVAMLTQLDLRQRQVAVNVKVVDVNLSGEEAASSSFSFGVNDTFFVNDGGAASVNFGGYNPPNRTTATSGINGRPIVPNTPLAGQAPFYNRNGLAVNPLTAPGGGVSLDPIAPVTERPGQVGVSDYTPFTRNLATGALTALGSTTNSIFPFFQYPRKFLSTLTAQIISGNAKILTDPTLVVQEGETAKVALVEEIVKSVTTTFSDTVSGTRENKNFDFQNVGLTLDVNVERIDDNGFVSMRINPTVSAPGDQVDAGGGDFARQILSRTVESGLIRLRDGQTLILSGIIQEQERATVSKIPLLGDLPIVGSLFRRTNKQNQRAEVIVLVTPQILDDSDRAPYGYEYSPSPDALRMMQRR
;
A
#
# COMPACT_ATOMS: atom_id res chain seq x y z
N MET A 1 18.24 -6.03 -47.05
CA MET A 1 18.73 -6.21 -48.43
C MET A 1 17.98 -7.36 -49.09
N LYS A 2 17.25 -7.12 -50.20
CA LYS A 2 17.19 -7.97 -51.43
C LYS A 2 16.12 -7.44 -52.42
N HIS A 3 16.62 -6.90 -53.52
CA HIS A 3 16.04 -6.64 -54.86
C HIS A 3 14.69 -5.91 -55.07
N PHE A 4 14.81 -4.84 -55.87
CA PHE A 4 13.78 -4.05 -56.55
C PHE A 4 13.97 -4.17 -58.07
N GLN A 5 12.89 -4.33 -58.84
CA GLN A 5 12.71 -3.99 -60.28
C GLN A 5 11.21 -4.25 -60.61
N ARG A 6 10.34 -3.32 -61.07
CA ARG A 6 10.28 -2.55 -62.35
C ARG A 6 10.27 -3.49 -63.58
N ILE A 7 9.34 -3.50 -64.56
CA ILE A 7 8.19 -2.66 -65.07
C ILE A 7 7.21 -3.63 -65.79
N GLY A 8 5.91 -3.39 -66.07
CA GLY A 8 4.96 -2.29 -65.80
C GLY A 8 3.84 -2.17 -66.89
N ALA A 9 2.82 -1.33 -66.65
CA ALA A 9 1.70 -0.90 -67.53
C ALA A 9 0.67 -1.93 -68.09
N GLY A 10 -0.61 -1.73 -67.75
CA GLY A 10 -1.78 -2.31 -68.41
C GLY A 10 -3.06 -1.62 -67.92
N ILE A 11 -3.65 -0.75 -68.76
CA ILE A 11 -4.78 0.13 -68.38
C ILE A 11 -6.11 -0.61 -68.56
N LEU A 12 -6.97 -0.62 -67.53
CA LEU A 12 -8.43 -0.60 -67.67
C LEU A 12 -9.10 -0.08 -66.37
N THR A 13 -10.26 0.55 -66.52
CA THR A 13 -10.85 1.49 -65.56
C THR A 13 -11.84 0.87 -64.57
N GLY A 14 -11.79 1.27 -63.29
CA GLY A 14 -12.90 1.10 -62.34
C GLY A 14 -12.51 1.12 -60.87
N ALA A 15 -13.05 2.08 -60.11
CA ALA A 15 -12.91 2.27 -58.65
C ALA A 15 -11.48 2.51 -58.11
N ALA A 16 -11.18 3.76 -57.76
CA ALA A 16 -9.96 4.12 -57.04
C ALA A 16 -10.05 3.71 -55.56
N ILE A 17 -9.47 2.56 -55.20
CA ILE A 17 -9.08 2.27 -53.82
C ILE A 17 -7.67 2.83 -53.62
N ALA A 18 -7.57 3.90 -52.85
CA ALA A 18 -6.28 4.43 -52.44
C ALA A 18 -5.56 3.39 -51.58
N ILE A 19 -4.43 2.85 -52.07
CA ILE A 19 -3.49 2.12 -51.22
C ILE A 19 -2.84 3.17 -50.32
N VAL A 20 -3.44 3.35 -49.13
CA VAL A 20 -2.84 4.10 -48.03
C VAL A 20 -1.66 3.27 -47.54
N ALA A 21 -0.48 3.48 -48.13
CA ALA A 21 0.74 3.43 -47.34
C ALA A 21 0.49 4.32 -46.12
N PRO A 22 0.82 3.88 -44.89
CA PRO A 22 0.34 4.50 -43.66
C PRO A 22 0.61 6.00 -43.72
N THR A 23 -0.45 6.78 -43.95
CA THR A 23 -0.36 8.22 -43.88
C THR A 23 0.08 8.52 -42.46
N PRO A 24 1.16 9.30 -42.24
CA PRO A 24 1.52 9.70 -40.89
C PRO A 24 0.26 10.26 -40.25
N ALA A 25 -0.06 9.82 -39.03
CA ALA A 25 -1.20 10.34 -38.31
C ALA A 25 -1.08 11.86 -38.32
N PHE A 26 -2.01 12.55 -38.97
CA PHE A 26 -1.90 13.99 -39.09
C PHE A 26 -2.11 14.58 -37.70
N ALA A 27 -1.13 15.35 -37.22
CA ALA A 27 -1.27 16.10 -35.98
C ALA A 27 -2.59 16.88 -36.00
N GLN A 28 -3.46 16.65 -35.00
CA GLN A 28 -4.73 17.35 -34.90
C GLN A 28 -4.53 18.85 -34.65
N THR A 29 -3.42 19.23 -33.98
CA THR A 29 -3.09 20.63 -33.70
C THR A 29 -1.97 21.12 -34.61
N GLN A 30 -2.23 22.20 -35.35
CA GLN A 30 -1.21 22.90 -36.15
C GLN A 30 -0.82 24.21 -35.47
N VAL A 31 0.48 24.37 -35.16
CA VAL A 31 1.06 25.63 -34.70
C VAL A 31 1.27 26.55 -35.91
N GLN A 32 0.70 27.75 -35.88
CA GLN A 32 0.92 28.78 -36.89
C GLN A 32 2.20 29.59 -36.60
N ASP A 33 2.44 29.89 -35.32
CA ASP A 33 3.52 30.80 -34.93
C ASP A 33 4.11 30.44 -33.56
N ILE A 34 5.38 30.81 -33.36
CA ILE A 34 6.15 30.64 -32.13
C ILE A 34 6.73 32.00 -31.77
N ARG A 35 6.44 32.48 -30.55
CA ARG A 35 6.90 33.78 -30.02
C ARG A 35 7.43 33.62 -28.60
N LEU A 36 8.44 34.41 -28.25
CA LEU A 36 8.80 34.68 -26.85
C LEU A 36 8.29 36.08 -26.50
N VAL A 37 7.66 36.22 -25.34
CA VAL A 37 7.21 37.50 -24.77
C VAL A 37 7.78 37.63 -23.38
N GLU A 38 8.60 38.65 -23.14
CA GLU A 38 9.15 38.95 -21.82
C GLU A 38 8.14 39.74 -20.98
N MET A 39 7.94 39.34 -19.73
CA MET A 39 7.01 39.97 -18.78
C MET A 39 7.62 39.99 -17.38
N ASN A 40 8.09 41.16 -16.93
CA ASN A 40 8.52 41.43 -15.54
C ASN A 40 9.48 40.38 -14.92
N GLY A 41 10.46 39.89 -15.69
CA GLY A 41 11.44 38.90 -15.21
C GLY A 41 11.04 37.43 -15.41
N GLU A 42 9.86 37.16 -15.98
CA GLU A 42 9.51 35.89 -16.59
C GLU A 42 9.53 36.01 -18.12
N VAL A 43 9.72 34.88 -18.82
CA VAL A 43 9.60 34.80 -20.27
C VAL A 43 8.56 33.77 -20.67
N ALA A 44 7.58 34.19 -21.48
CA ALA A 44 6.50 33.35 -21.97
C ALA A 44 6.76 32.88 -23.40
N LEU A 45 6.91 31.57 -23.60
CA LEU A 45 6.87 30.93 -24.92
C LEU A 45 5.41 30.73 -25.33
N VAL A 46 4.96 31.41 -26.38
CA VAL A 46 3.61 31.33 -26.93
C VAL A 46 3.63 30.51 -28.22
N LEU A 47 2.84 29.45 -28.26
CA LEU A 47 2.63 28.53 -29.38
C LEU A 47 1.21 28.73 -29.92
N VAL A 48 1.09 29.56 -30.95
CA VAL A 48 -0.22 29.96 -31.51
C VAL A 48 -0.79 28.83 -32.35
N THR A 49 -1.91 28.23 -31.93
CA THR A 49 -2.57 27.13 -32.64
C THR A 49 -3.65 27.63 -33.61
N ARG A 50 -3.93 26.85 -34.66
CA ARG A 50 -4.82 27.28 -35.76
C ARG A 50 -6.27 27.56 -35.35
N SER A 51 -6.78 26.83 -34.36
CA SER A 51 -8.19 26.92 -33.93
C SER A 51 -8.36 27.06 -32.41
N GLY A 52 -7.30 27.47 -31.68
CA GLY A 52 -7.30 27.46 -30.21
C GLY A 52 -7.30 26.05 -29.60
N GLU A 53 -6.89 25.05 -30.39
CA GLU A 53 -6.77 23.65 -30.00
C GLU A 53 -5.81 23.47 -28.81
N ARG A 54 -6.10 22.47 -27.96
CA ARG A 54 -5.44 22.23 -26.67
C ARG A 54 -4.78 20.84 -26.64
N PRO A 55 -3.59 20.66 -27.22
CA PRO A 55 -2.88 19.40 -27.17
C PRO A 55 -2.32 19.12 -25.75
N GLU A 56 -2.17 17.85 -25.42
CA GLU A 56 -1.58 17.42 -24.14
C GLU A 56 -0.07 17.68 -24.09
N VAL A 57 0.43 18.08 -22.92
CA VAL A 57 1.83 18.40 -22.68
C VAL A 57 2.37 17.56 -21.53
N PHE A 58 3.40 16.75 -21.80
CA PHE A 58 4.12 15.96 -20.82
C PHE A 58 5.40 16.68 -20.40
N VAL A 59 5.61 16.85 -19.10
CA VAL A 59 6.75 17.60 -18.55
C VAL A 59 7.70 16.68 -17.80
N VAL A 60 9.00 16.83 -18.07
CA VAL A 60 10.09 16.15 -17.36
C VAL A 60 11.19 17.17 -17.03
N ARG A 61 11.68 17.16 -15.79
CA ARG A 61 12.89 17.93 -15.41
C ARG A 61 14.10 16.99 -15.43
N ARG A 62 15.21 17.40 -16.03
CA ARG A 62 16.45 16.61 -16.14
C ARG A 62 17.67 17.52 -16.02
N GLY A 63 18.41 17.42 -14.92
CA GLY A 63 19.52 18.34 -14.65
C GLY A 63 19.02 19.79 -14.62
N ASN A 64 19.64 20.68 -15.38
CA ASN A 64 19.21 22.08 -15.52
C ASN A 64 18.14 22.29 -16.60
N ASP A 65 17.65 21.23 -17.25
CA ASP A 65 16.65 21.33 -18.32
C ASP A 65 15.24 21.05 -17.80
N PHE A 66 14.31 21.93 -18.16
CA PHE A 66 12.87 21.65 -18.21
C PHE A 66 12.52 21.23 -19.63
N VAL A 67 11.99 20.01 -19.79
CA VAL A 67 11.57 19.45 -21.09
C VAL A 67 10.06 19.28 -21.09
N ALA A 68 9.39 19.77 -22.14
CA ALA A 68 7.97 19.61 -22.35
C ALA A 68 7.69 19.02 -23.75
N ASP A 69 7.15 17.81 -23.78
CA ASP A 69 6.75 17.10 -25.00
C ASP A 69 5.24 17.31 -25.24
N ILE A 70 4.91 17.98 -26.33
CA ILE A 70 3.54 18.31 -26.75
C ILE A 70 3.14 17.31 -27.83
N ILE A 71 2.13 16.48 -27.55
CA ILE A 71 1.66 15.43 -28.47
C ILE A 71 0.55 15.93 -29.40
N ASN A 72 0.26 15.15 -30.45
CA ASN A 72 -0.71 15.47 -31.50
C ASN A 72 -0.52 16.86 -32.16
N THR A 73 0.72 17.36 -32.19
CA THR A 73 1.08 18.75 -32.56
C THR A 73 2.14 18.81 -33.66
N GLN A 74 1.99 19.74 -34.60
CA GLN A 74 2.94 19.98 -35.69
C GLN A 74 3.32 21.47 -35.80
N LEU A 75 4.63 21.73 -35.87
CA LEU A 75 5.24 23.02 -36.17
C LEU A 75 5.18 23.35 -37.67
N PRO A 76 5.13 24.63 -38.05
CA PRO A 76 5.16 25.03 -39.44
C PRO A 76 6.56 24.74 -40.01
N ALA A 77 6.63 24.36 -41.30
CA ALA A 77 7.89 23.92 -41.95
C ALA A 77 9.06 24.92 -41.86
N GLN A 78 8.76 26.21 -41.66
CA GLN A 78 9.75 27.29 -41.51
C GLN A 78 10.30 27.47 -40.08
N LYS A 79 9.66 26.86 -39.05
CA LYS A 79 10.06 26.96 -37.63
C LYS A 79 10.21 25.60 -36.94
N GLN A 80 10.55 24.54 -37.69
CA GLN A 80 10.72 23.18 -37.11
C GLN A 80 11.86 23.07 -36.09
N ASN A 81 12.83 23.99 -36.12
CA ASN A 81 13.90 24.14 -35.13
C ASN A 81 13.96 25.63 -34.73
N PHE A 82 13.23 26.00 -33.68
CA PHE A 82 13.32 27.34 -33.08
C PHE A 82 14.29 27.28 -31.90
N GLN A 83 15.22 28.22 -31.80
CA GLN A 83 16.15 28.33 -30.68
C GLN A 83 16.41 29.79 -30.34
N GLN A 84 16.30 30.13 -29.06
CA GLN A 84 16.69 31.41 -28.48
C GLN A 84 17.63 31.17 -27.31
N ASN A 85 18.84 31.72 -27.37
CA ASN A 85 19.82 31.66 -26.28
C ASN A 85 19.70 32.92 -25.40
N ASN A 86 19.95 32.75 -24.10
CA ASN A 86 19.90 33.79 -23.06
C ASN A 86 18.69 34.77 -23.17
N PRO A 87 17.43 34.28 -23.17
CA PRO A 87 16.26 35.15 -23.31
C PRO A 87 16.06 36.09 -22.12
N ILE A 88 16.37 35.64 -20.89
CA ILE A 88 16.36 36.44 -19.65
C ILE A 88 17.49 35.94 -18.71
N PRO A 89 17.94 36.73 -17.74
CA PRO A 89 18.85 36.26 -16.69
C PRO A 89 18.32 35.01 -15.97
N GLY A 90 19.12 33.96 -15.91
CA GLY A 90 18.76 32.67 -15.30
C GLY A 90 18.32 31.58 -16.29
N ILE A 91 17.90 31.93 -17.51
CA ILE A 91 17.60 30.99 -18.60
C ILE A 91 18.77 30.99 -19.59
N ALA A 92 19.42 29.85 -19.80
CA ALA A 92 20.51 29.69 -20.75
C ALA A 92 20.00 29.55 -22.20
N SER A 93 18.92 28.80 -22.43
CA SER A 93 18.30 28.68 -23.76
C SER A 93 16.87 28.14 -23.72
N VAL A 94 16.09 28.49 -24.75
CA VAL A 94 14.80 27.89 -25.10
C VAL A 94 14.94 27.30 -26.51
N VAL A 95 14.67 26.01 -26.66
CA VAL A 95 14.73 25.25 -27.91
C VAL A 95 13.37 24.59 -28.14
N VAL A 96 12.82 24.69 -29.35
CA VAL A 96 11.59 24.02 -29.75
C VAL A 96 11.85 23.25 -31.04
N THR A 97 11.69 21.93 -31.01
CA THR A 97 11.98 21.04 -32.13
C THR A 97 10.82 20.10 -32.45
N GLN A 98 10.59 19.82 -33.73
CA GLN A 98 9.70 18.74 -34.15
C GLN A 98 10.42 17.39 -33.93
N LEU A 99 9.82 16.46 -33.18
CA LEU A 99 10.38 15.13 -32.95
C LEU A 99 9.96 14.13 -34.03
N ASP A 100 8.67 14.11 -34.37
CA ASP A 100 8.06 13.26 -35.41
C ASP A 100 6.87 14.01 -36.07
N SER A 101 6.06 13.36 -36.90
CA SER A 101 4.91 14.01 -37.57
C SER A 101 3.77 14.49 -36.63
N THR A 102 3.84 14.13 -35.36
CA THR A 102 2.80 14.26 -34.34
C THR A 102 3.28 14.84 -33.00
N SER A 103 4.58 15.01 -32.77
CA SER A 103 5.09 15.50 -31.48
C SER A 103 6.14 16.61 -31.60
N VAL A 104 6.06 17.56 -30.66
CA VAL A 104 6.95 18.72 -30.54
C VAL A 104 7.60 18.70 -29.17
N ARG A 105 8.91 18.90 -29.10
CA ARG A 105 9.67 19.03 -27.85
C ARG A 105 10.07 20.48 -27.62
N VAL A 106 9.77 20.99 -26.43
CA VAL A 106 10.33 22.23 -25.89
C VAL A 106 11.40 21.84 -24.86
N ILE A 107 12.59 22.42 -24.95
CA ILE A 107 13.67 22.30 -23.95
C ILE A 107 14.00 23.71 -23.46
N VAL A 108 14.01 23.89 -22.14
CA VAL A 108 14.33 25.16 -21.48
C VAL A 108 15.46 24.89 -20.50
N SER A 109 16.67 25.27 -20.87
CA SER A 109 17.86 25.09 -20.06
C SER A 109 18.03 26.30 -19.13
N GLY A 110 18.11 26.08 -17.83
CA GLY A 110 18.49 27.08 -16.84
C GLY A 110 20.02 27.14 -16.64
N VAL A 111 20.53 28.25 -16.11
CA VAL A 111 21.98 28.43 -15.95
C VAL A 111 22.55 27.52 -14.83
N ASN A 112 21.93 27.52 -13.64
CA ASN A 112 22.42 26.80 -12.46
C ASN A 112 21.44 25.74 -11.91
N SER A 113 20.19 25.77 -12.34
CA SER A 113 19.10 24.90 -11.88
C SER A 113 17.98 24.91 -12.93
N PRO A 114 17.11 23.87 -12.99
CA PRO A 114 16.02 23.84 -13.95
C PRO A 114 14.99 24.93 -13.63
N PRO A 115 14.52 25.69 -14.64
CA PRO A 115 13.68 26.85 -14.40
C PRO A 115 12.26 26.48 -13.96
N GLU A 116 11.61 27.43 -13.27
CA GLU A 116 10.20 27.28 -12.94
C GLU A 116 9.33 27.66 -14.13
N ALA A 117 9.01 26.66 -14.96
CA ALA A 117 8.06 26.80 -16.03
C ALA A 117 6.65 26.38 -15.60
N ARG A 118 5.66 27.21 -15.91
CA ARG A 118 4.21 26.99 -15.70
C ARG A 118 3.54 26.98 -17.07
N ILE A 119 2.70 25.97 -17.31
CA ILE A 119 1.91 25.89 -18.54
C ILE A 119 0.59 26.60 -18.31
N MET A 120 0.39 27.73 -18.97
CA MET A 120 -0.82 28.52 -18.94
C MET A 120 -1.59 28.33 -20.26
N GLN A 121 -2.88 28.03 -20.14
CA GLN A 121 -3.76 27.87 -21.30
C GLN A 121 -4.43 29.22 -21.59
N GLY A 122 -3.95 29.92 -22.62
CA GLY A 122 -4.51 31.20 -23.04
C GLY A 122 -5.92 31.03 -23.61
N SER A 123 -6.82 31.98 -23.37
CA SER A 123 -8.24 31.85 -23.77
C SER A 123 -8.47 31.86 -25.29
N ASN A 124 -7.48 32.27 -26.11
CA ASN A 124 -7.57 32.29 -27.57
C ASN A 124 -6.22 32.10 -28.32
N GLU A 125 -5.09 31.89 -27.62
CA GLU A 125 -3.74 31.97 -28.22
C GLU A 125 -2.97 30.63 -28.24
N GLY A 126 -3.63 29.51 -27.93
CA GLY A 126 -2.99 28.19 -27.87
C GLY A 126 -2.27 27.94 -26.53
N ILE A 127 -1.04 27.44 -26.58
CA ILE A 127 -0.26 27.08 -25.39
C ILE A 127 0.71 28.21 -25.04
N VAL A 128 0.70 28.64 -23.77
CA VAL A 128 1.69 29.54 -23.20
C VAL A 128 2.50 28.79 -22.15
N ILE A 129 3.82 28.83 -22.24
CA ILE A 129 4.73 28.30 -21.23
C ILE A 129 5.47 29.50 -20.62
N SER A 130 5.02 29.98 -19.47
CA SER A 130 5.70 31.05 -18.73
C SER A 130 6.85 30.46 -17.91
N MET A 131 8.03 31.06 -18.00
CA MET A 131 9.28 30.53 -17.47
C MET A 131 9.96 31.60 -16.60
N GLY A 132 10.02 31.35 -15.30
CA GLY A 132 10.76 32.17 -14.35
C GLY A 132 12.10 31.55 -13.97
N ALA A 133 13.07 32.41 -13.62
CA ALA A 133 14.26 31.95 -12.92
C ALA A 133 13.87 31.38 -11.55
N SER A 134 14.32 30.17 -11.24
CA SER A 134 14.13 29.55 -9.92
C SER A 134 14.68 30.45 -8.81
N ALA A 135 13.93 30.61 -7.72
CA ALA A 135 14.29 31.48 -6.60
C ALA A 135 15.62 31.02 -5.95
N GLY A 136 16.72 31.68 -6.33
CA GLY A 136 18.08 31.31 -5.92
C GLY A 136 19.19 31.77 -6.88
N ALA A 137 18.85 32.17 -8.11
CA ALA A 137 19.82 32.69 -9.07
C ALA A 137 20.27 34.14 -8.74
N VAL A 138 21.32 34.29 -7.93
CA VAL A 138 21.99 35.59 -7.72
C VAL A 138 22.82 35.95 -8.96
N ALA A 139 22.72 37.19 -9.44
CA ALA A 139 23.45 37.63 -10.62
C ALA A 139 24.98 37.70 -10.37
N GLN A 140 25.76 36.96 -11.17
CA GLN A 140 27.22 37.13 -11.22
C GLN A 140 27.60 38.26 -12.19
N VAL A 141 28.20 39.32 -11.65
CA VAL A 141 28.91 40.35 -12.42
C VAL A 141 30.39 39.92 -12.57
N PRO A 142 31.06 40.14 -13.71
CA PRO A 142 32.41 39.61 -13.91
C PRO A 142 33.51 40.33 -13.10
N ASN A 143 34.30 39.53 -12.39
CA ASN A 143 35.72 39.72 -12.05
C ASN A 143 36.23 41.16 -11.72
N GLN A 144 36.34 41.48 -10.43
CA GLN A 144 37.41 42.36 -9.91
C GLN A 144 37.99 41.81 -8.61
N VAL A 145 39.29 42.06 -8.40
CA VAL A 145 40.13 41.55 -7.30
C VAL A 145 39.81 42.28 -5.98
N PRO A 146 39.76 41.60 -4.82
CA PRO A 146 39.35 42.22 -3.55
C PRO A 146 40.47 43.05 -2.89
N PRO A 147 40.17 44.29 -2.41
CA PRO A 147 40.96 44.98 -1.40
C PRO A 147 40.62 44.49 0.03
N ALA A 148 41.52 44.74 0.98
CA ALA A 148 41.45 44.21 2.34
C ALA A 148 40.33 44.81 3.23
N ALA A 149 39.89 44.04 4.21
CA ALA A 149 38.78 44.38 5.13
C ALA A 149 39.19 45.29 6.30
N PRO A 150 38.36 46.27 6.69
CA PRO A 150 38.37 46.90 8.01
C PRO A 150 37.62 46.04 9.07
N PRO A 151 37.90 46.22 10.38
CA PRO A 151 37.34 45.37 11.44
C PRO A 151 35.89 45.69 11.82
N VAL A 152 35.18 44.67 12.31
CA VAL A 152 33.77 44.72 12.74
C VAL A 152 33.65 45.11 14.23
N PRO A 153 32.79 46.07 14.61
CA PRO A 153 32.48 46.36 16.02
C PRO A 153 31.46 45.35 16.62
N PRO A 154 31.46 45.15 17.95
CA PRO A 154 30.71 44.06 18.59
C PRO A 154 29.19 44.29 18.67
N ALA A 155 28.44 43.19 18.70
CA ALA A 155 26.97 43.17 18.70
C ALA A 155 26.33 43.50 20.07
N PRO A 156 25.14 44.13 20.10
CA PRO A 156 24.37 44.37 21.33
C PRO A 156 23.56 43.12 21.77
N PRO A 157 23.25 42.98 23.08
CA PRO A 157 22.53 41.83 23.63
C PRO A 157 21.01 41.85 23.37
N ALA A 158 20.40 40.67 23.35
CA ALA A 158 18.99 40.47 23.06
C ALA A 158 18.06 40.82 24.24
N THR A 159 16.91 41.44 23.94
CA THR A 159 15.81 41.68 24.88
C THR A 159 14.59 40.81 24.55
N GLY A 160 14.03 40.13 25.56
CA GLY A 160 12.87 39.26 25.40
C GLY A 160 11.54 40.01 25.23
N SER A 161 10.57 39.34 24.61
CA SER A 161 9.21 39.84 24.39
C SER A 161 8.28 39.61 25.59
N GLN A 162 7.43 40.60 25.90
CA GLN A 162 6.27 40.44 26.79
C GLN A 162 4.96 40.45 25.99
N PRO A 163 3.90 39.75 26.45
CA PRO A 163 2.60 39.75 25.80
C PRO A 163 1.80 41.03 26.08
N VAL A 164 0.94 41.42 25.14
CA VAL A 164 0.07 42.61 25.23
C VAL A 164 -1.10 42.35 26.17
N LEU A 165 -1.36 43.29 27.08
CA LEU A 165 -2.53 43.28 27.97
C LEU A 165 -3.62 44.23 27.45
N VAL A 166 -4.86 43.74 27.36
CA VAL A 166 -6.05 44.57 27.07
C VAL A 166 -6.63 45.05 28.40
N PRO A 167 -6.97 46.35 28.56
CA PRO A 167 -7.57 46.86 29.80
C PRO A 167 -9.10 46.75 29.80
N ASP A 168 -9.66 46.12 30.83
CA ASP A 168 -11.10 46.16 31.15
C ASP A 168 -11.50 47.52 31.78
N PRO A 169 -12.76 47.98 31.57
CA PRO A 169 -13.21 49.29 32.06
C PRO A 169 -13.56 49.29 33.56
N GLN A 170 -13.11 50.32 34.28
CA GLN A 170 -13.49 50.53 35.68
C GLN A 170 -14.89 51.15 35.80
N ILE A 171 -15.79 50.45 36.50
CA ILE A 171 -17.10 50.99 36.90
C ILE A 171 -16.95 51.67 38.27
N THR A 172 -17.09 52.99 38.32
CA THR A 172 -17.10 53.78 39.57
C THR A 172 -18.52 54.06 40.05
N ILE A 173 -18.90 53.52 41.20
CA ILE A 173 -20.13 53.87 41.93
C ILE A 173 -19.78 54.13 43.40
N GLY A 174 -20.14 55.31 43.93
CA GLY A 174 -20.24 55.53 45.38
C GLY A 174 -19.04 56.15 46.13
N GLY A 175 -17.98 56.59 45.45
CA GLY A 175 -17.03 57.59 46.01
C GLY A 175 -16.26 57.23 47.28
N ARG A 176 -16.08 55.94 47.62
CA ARG A 176 -15.22 55.50 48.73
C ARG A 176 -14.33 54.34 48.30
N ASN A 177 -13.01 54.57 48.31
CA ASN A 177 -12.02 53.50 48.22
C ASN A 177 -12.03 52.70 49.52
N VAL A 178 -12.36 51.40 49.44
CA VAL A 178 -12.20 50.46 50.55
C VAL A 178 -10.94 49.64 50.27
N PRO A 179 -9.94 49.61 51.18
CA PRO A 179 -8.79 48.73 51.01
C PRO A 179 -9.23 47.28 51.22
N GLN A 180 -9.30 46.51 50.14
CA GLN A 180 -9.70 45.11 50.19
C GLN A 180 -8.50 44.23 50.58
N SER A 181 -8.69 43.36 51.57
CA SER A 181 -7.62 42.54 52.17
C SER A 181 -6.87 41.70 51.16
N GLY A 182 -5.54 41.65 51.29
CA GLY A 182 -4.67 40.90 50.38
C GLY A 182 -4.94 39.39 50.43
N ILE A 183 -5.34 38.84 49.29
CA ILE A 183 -5.35 37.40 49.04
C ILE A 183 -3.89 36.97 48.90
N ARG A 184 -3.43 36.04 49.75
CA ARG A 184 -2.12 35.40 49.56
C ARG A 184 -2.15 34.63 48.24
N PRO A 185 -1.16 34.79 47.34
CA PRO A 185 -0.98 33.84 46.26
C PRO A 185 -0.77 32.45 46.86
N SER A 186 -1.57 31.47 46.42
CA SER A 186 -1.27 30.05 46.65
C SER A 186 0.07 29.71 46.00
N ASP A 187 0.84 28.82 46.62
CA ASP A 187 2.19 28.45 46.18
C ASP A 187 2.28 28.27 44.67
N ALA A 188 3.24 28.98 44.07
CA ALA A 188 3.62 28.73 42.69
C ALA A 188 4.17 27.29 42.61
N ALA A 189 3.44 26.42 41.91
CA ALA A 189 3.93 25.08 41.63
C ALA A 189 5.32 25.21 40.96
N PRO A 190 6.33 24.43 41.40
CA PRO A 190 7.67 24.52 40.83
C PRO A 190 7.59 24.27 39.30
N PRO A 191 8.48 24.91 38.51
CA PRO A 191 8.47 24.72 37.07
C PRO A 191 8.55 23.24 36.74
N PHE A 192 7.64 22.75 35.89
CA PHE A 192 7.63 21.37 35.46
C PHE A 192 9.02 21.01 34.91
N LEU A 193 9.64 19.98 35.49
CA LEU A 193 10.86 19.41 34.94
C LEU A 193 10.61 19.08 33.46
N PRO A 194 11.59 19.32 32.56
CA PRO A 194 11.45 18.92 31.17
C PRO A 194 11.10 17.43 31.12
N ARG A 195 10.12 17.07 30.29
CA ARG A 195 9.79 15.66 30.07
C ARG A 195 11.05 14.95 29.60
N ALA A 196 11.30 13.75 30.10
CA ALA A 196 12.39 12.92 29.59
C ALA A 196 12.06 12.56 28.13
N VAL A 197 12.70 13.26 27.20
CA VAL A 197 12.71 12.88 25.78
C VAL A 197 13.74 11.76 25.64
N ALA A 198 13.36 10.67 24.96
CA ALA A 198 14.28 9.57 24.69
C ALA A 198 15.45 10.08 23.83
N PRO A 199 16.70 9.67 24.09
CA PRO A 199 17.83 10.11 23.29
C PRO A 199 17.67 9.68 21.81
N PRO A 200 18.14 10.49 20.85
CA PRO A 200 18.09 10.13 19.43
C PRO A 200 18.97 8.90 19.15
N LEU A 201 18.57 8.11 18.15
CA LEU A 201 19.30 6.91 17.74
C LEU A 201 20.52 7.26 16.89
N GLY A 202 21.57 6.43 16.95
CA GLY A 202 22.71 6.57 16.04
C GLY A 202 23.80 5.49 16.20
N ASP A 203 24.09 5.07 17.44
CA ASP A 203 25.21 4.19 17.75
C ASP A 203 24.81 3.03 18.67
N ILE A 204 25.59 1.93 18.63
CA ILE A 204 25.54 0.89 19.65
C ILE A 204 25.92 1.52 20.99
N ALA A 205 24.98 1.51 21.94
CA ALA A 205 25.23 1.99 23.29
C ALA A 205 26.19 1.04 24.05
N VAL A 206 27.50 1.24 23.89
CA VAL A 206 28.51 0.52 24.68
C VAL A 206 28.62 1.19 26.05
N SER A 207 28.04 0.56 27.07
CA SER A 207 28.21 0.98 28.46
C SER A 207 29.27 0.11 29.14
N ASN A 208 30.35 0.74 29.59
CA ASN A 208 31.33 0.09 30.46
C ASN A 208 30.74 -0.03 31.87
N ILE A 209 29.93 -1.06 32.08
CA ILE A 209 29.36 -1.39 33.39
C ILE A 209 30.50 -1.83 34.31
N ASN A 210 30.79 -0.98 35.31
CA ASN A 210 31.74 -1.34 36.36
C ASN A 210 31.11 -2.37 37.31
N ALA A 211 31.31 -3.65 37.01
CA ALA A 211 30.92 -4.78 37.86
C ALA A 211 31.83 -4.97 39.10
N GLY A 212 32.56 -3.93 39.52
CA GLY A 212 33.43 -3.96 40.68
C GLY A 212 32.67 -4.25 41.97
N ILE A 213 33.15 -5.25 42.72
CA ILE A 213 32.60 -5.65 44.03
C ILE A 213 32.69 -4.46 45.00
N PRO A 214 31.62 -4.10 45.72
CA PRO A 214 31.58 -2.91 46.57
C PRO A 214 32.71 -2.90 47.59
N THR A 215 33.41 -1.78 47.68
CA THR A 215 34.35 -1.45 48.76
C THR A 215 33.74 -0.40 49.66
N ILE A 216 33.95 -0.54 50.96
CA ILE A 216 33.51 0.42 51.96
C ILE A 216 34.60 1.45 52.14
N ARG A 217 34.21 2.72 52.05
CA ARG A 217 35.09 3.84 52.40
C ARG A 217 35.02 4.10 53.89
N LEU A 218 36.15 3.91 54.57
CA LEU A 218 36.34 4.25 55.97
C LEU A 218 36.72 5.72 56.15
N ASN A 219 37.15 6.40 55.09
CA ASN A 219 37.63 7.79 55.09
C ASN A 219 38.80 7.99 56.08
N THR A 220 39.71 7.02 56.16
CA THR A 220 40.90 7.06 57.00
C THR A 220 42.17 7.04 56.15
N THR A 221 43.18 7.83 56.53
CA THR A 221 44.49 7.85 55.87
C THR A 221 45.50 6.91 56.55
N GLN A 222 45.06 6.15 57.56
CA GLN A 222 45.95 5.24 58.30
C GLN A 222 46.40 4.06 57.45
N ARG A 223 47.66 3.69 57.64
CA ARG A 223 48.30 2.51 57.05
C ARG A 223 48.77 1.55 58.12
N ILE A 224 48.77 0.27 57.76
CA ILE A 224 49.21 -0.83 58.59
C ILE A 224 50.65 -1.16 58.15
N PRO A 225 51.67 -0.88 58.99
CA PRO A 225 53.06 -1.10 58.59
C PRO A 225 53.32 -2.59 58.32
N ARG A 226 52.88 -3.46 59.24
CA ARG A 226 52.80 -4.91 59.05
C ARG A 226 51.75 -5.52 59.96
N LEU A 227 50.97 -6.48 59.46
CA LEU A 227 49.99 -7.24 60.22
C LEU A 227 50.05 -8.72 59.83
N VAL A 228 50.45 -9.56 60.78
CA VAL A 228 50.46 -11.02 60.64
C VAL A 228 49.41 -11.61 61.55
N LEU A 229 48.40 -12.22 60.95
CA LEU A 229 47.30 -12.91 61.62
C LEU A 229 47.38 -14.40 61.27
N ARG A 230 47.33 -15.26 62.30
CA ARG A 230 47.29 -16.71 62.15
C ARG A 230 46.06 -17.21 62.90
N ASP A 231 45.13 -17.81 62.17
CA ASP A 231 43.93 -18.43 62.72
C ASP A 231 43.11 -17.49 63.64
N ALA A 232 43.05 -16.19 63.28
CA ALA A 232 42.43 -15.15 64.09
C ALA A 232 40.93 -15.01 63.79
N PRO A 233 40.04 -14.83 64.79
CA PRO A 233 38.61 -14.63 64.55
C PRO A 233 38.35 -13.30 63.82
N VAL A 234 37.52 -13.37 62.77
CA VAL A 234 37.20 -12.23 61.90
C VAL A 234 36.56 -11.06 62.66
N SER A 235 35.78 -11.33 63.72
CA SER A 235 35.21 -10.29 64.59
C SER A 235 36.29 -9.38 65.17
N ASP A 236 37.36 -9.98 65.68
CA ASP A 236 38.39 -9.28 66.45
C ASP A 236 39.34 -8.55 65.51
N VAL A 237 39.60 -9.13 64.34
CA VAL A 237 40.34 -8.49 63.24
C VAL A 237 39.58 -7.25 62.75
N LEU A 238 38.28 -7.36 62.46
CA LEU A 238 37.47 -6.21 62.07
C LEU A 238 37.36 -5.18 63.20
N ALA A 239 37.28 -5.59 64.47
CA ALA A 239 37.24 -4.69 65.61
C ALA A 239 38.57 -3.93 65.81
N LEU A 240 39.70 -4.60 65.59
CA LEU A 240 41.03 -3.99 65.58
C LEU A 240 41.13 -2.94 64.47
N LEU A 241 40.74 -3.29 63.25
CA LEU A 241 40.81 -2.44 62.06
C LEU A 241 39.84 -1.24 62.12
N ALA A 242 38.64 -1.43 62.64
CA ALA A 242 37.71 -0.33 62.89
C ALA A 242 38.28 0.63 63.96
N ARG A 243 38.85 0.08 65.03
CA ARG A 243 39.44 0.87 66.13
C ARG A 243 40.68 1.65 65.70
N THR A 244 41.56 1.08 64.87
CA THR A 244 42.67 1.84 64.27
C THR A 244 42.10 2.97 63.43
N ALA A 245 41.17 2.68 62.51
CA ALA A 245 40.49 3.69 61.68
C ALA A 245 39.74 4.80 62.45
N GLY A 246 39.55 4.68 63.78
CA GLY A 246 38.83 5.65 64.61
C GLY A 246 37.31 5.48 64.58
N LEU A 247 36.84 4.30 64.17
CA LEU A 247 35.42 3.98 63.95
C LEU A 247 34.92 2.94 64.95
N ASN A 248 33.64 3.04 65.31
CA ASN A 248 32.94 2.03 66.10
C ASN A 248 32.55 0.84 65.20
N LEU A 249 32.42 -0.35 65.79
CA LEU A 249 31.98 -1.55 65.09
C LEU A 249 30.72 -2.14 65.75
N ALA A 250 29.72 -2.47 64.95
CA ALA A 250 28.52 -3.19 65.34
C ALA A 250 28.39 -4.44 64.46
N ILE A 251 28.42 -5.63 65.07
CA ILE A 251 28.34 -6.91 64.33
C ILE A 251 26.96 -7.53 64.55
N SER A 252 26.31 -7.95 63.46
CA SER A 252 25.08 -8.75 63.50
C SER A 252 25.40 -10.24 63.61
N ASN A 253 24.75 -10.93 64.54
CA ASN A 253 24.86 -12.38 64.78
C ASN A 253 23.83 -13.22 64.01
N LEU A 254 23.11 -12.63 63.03
CA LEU A 254 22.12 -13.34 62.21
C LEU A 254 22.76 -14.48 61.41
N ILE A 255 22.07 -15.62 61.35
CA ILE A 255 22.52 -16.85 60.69
C ILE A 255 21.56 -17.19 59.54
N LYS A 256 22.11 -17.57 58.38
CA LYS A 256 21.31 -18.12 57.28
C LYS A 256 20.88 -19.55 57.63
N ASP A 257 19.58 -19.79 57.73
CA ASP A 257 19.01 -21.11 57.91
C ASP A 257 19.15 -21.95 56.63
N SER A 258 19.69 -23.16 56.77
CA SER A 258 19.91 -24.10 55.67
C SER A 258 18.62 -24.67 55.09
N ALA A 259 17.50 -24.64 55.84
CA ALA A 259 16.22 -25.19 55.39
C ALA A 259 15.33 -24.16 54.66
N SER A 260 15.19 -22.95 55.21
CA SER A 260 14.38 -21.88 54.61
C SER A 260 15.18 -20.92 53.71
N GLY A 261 16.50 -20.84 53.86
CA GLY A 261 17.34 -19.85 53.21
C GLY A 261 17.25 -18.44 53.82
N ASP A 262 16.35 -18.23 54.78
CA ASP A 262 16.14 -16.98 55.49
C ASP A 262 17.16 -16.76 56.63
N PHE A 263 17.23 -15.53 57.13
CA PHE A 263 18.18 -15.13 58.16
C PHE A 263 17.48 -15.02 59.52
N ARG A 264 17.84 -15.89 60.48
CA ARG A 264 17.30 -15.91 61.85
C ARG A 264 18.36 -15.56 62.89
N ALA A 265 17.92 -15.26 64.11
CA ALA A 265 18.81 -15.24 65.27
C ALA A 265 19.37 -16.66 65.55
N PRO A 266 20.54 -16.77 66.20
CA PRO A 266 21.01 -18.05 66.73
C PRO A 266 20.00 -18.62 67.73
N ASN A 267 19.73 -19.92 67.66
CA ASN A 267 18.86 -20.60 68.61
C ASN A 267 19.66 -21.10 69.84
N ASP A 268 20.94 -21.42 69.65
CA ASP A 268 21.85 -21.93 70.66
C ASP A 268 23.18 -21.14 70.67
N GLU A 269 23.85 -21.05 71.83
CA GLU A 269 25.20 -20.47 71.96
C GLU A 269 26.25 -21.12 71.04
N LYS A 270 26.01 -22.37 70.60
CA LYS A 270 26.88 -23.09 69.67
C LYS A 270 26.79 -22.55 68.24
N GLU A 271 25.61 -22.10 67.81
CA GLU A 271 25.41 -21.51 66.49
C GLU A 271 26.00 -20.09 66.44
N GLU A 272 25.79 -19.29 67.49
CA GLU A 272 26.32 -17.92 67.61
C GLU A 272 27.86 -17.89 67.47
N LYS A 273 28.54 -18.87 68.09
CA LYS A 273 29.99 -19.02 68.01
C LYS A 273 30.51 -19.36 66.60
N GLN A 274 29.68 -19.82 65.65
CA GLN A 274 30.16 -20.19 64.31
C GLN A 274 30.40 -19.00 63.38
N ILE A 275 29.61 -17.92 63.48
CA ILE A 275 29.81 -16.72 62.63
C ILE A 275 30.91 -15.83 63.20
N LEU A 276 30.88 -15.57 64.51
CA LEU A 276 31.87 -14.72 65.19
C LEU A 276 33.28 -15.33 65.14
N ASN A 277 33.38 -16.66 65.21
CA ASN A 277 34.66 -17.39 65.20
C ASN A 277 35.03 -17.94 63.81
N ARG A 278 34.53 -17.33 62.72
CA ARG A 278 35.14 -17.53 61.38
C ARG A 278 36.58 -17.07 61.47
N LYS A 279 37.53 -17.96 61.19
CA LYS A 279 38.96 -17.67 61.33
C LYS A 279 39.59 -17.26 60.02
N ILE A 280 40.52 -16.30 60.07
CA ILE A 280 41.27 -15.80 58.93
C ILE A 280 42.77 -15.80 59.25
N SER A 281 43.58 -16.12 58.25
CA SER A 281 45.03 -15.94 58.29
C SER A 281 45.43 -14.97 57.19
N LEU A 282 46.28 -14.00 57.53
CA LEU A 282 46.56 -12.83 56.70
C LEU A 282 47.97 -12.33 57.01
N ASP A 283 48.80 -12.11 55.99
CA ASP A 283 50.12 -11.46 56.13
C ASP A 283 50.14 -10.29 55.15
N ILE A 284 50.19 -9.07 55.68
CA ILE A 284 50.08 -7.82 54.92
C ILE A 284 51.12 -6.82 55.43
N GLU A 285 51.72 -6.07 54.50
CA GLU A 285 52.74 -5.06 54.75
C GLU A 285 52.41 -3.77 53.99
N ASN A 286 52.53 -2.61 54.64
CA ASN A 286 52.35 -1.26 54.09
C ASN A 286 50.99 -0.93 53.42
N GLU A 287 49.91 -1.66 53.73
CA GLU A 287 48.58 -1.41 53.14
C GLU A 287 47.74 -0.37 53.91
N SER A 288 46.69 0.16 53.27
CA SER A 288 45.73 1.03 53.95
C SER A 288 44.79 0.23 54.87
N VAL A 289 44.36 0.82 55.99
CA VAL A 289 43.38 0.17 56.90
C VAL A 289 42.06 -0.12 56.16
N GLU A 290 41.69 0.71 55.19
CA GLU A 290 40.49 0.55 54.36
C GLU A 290 40.59 -0.67 53.44
N ASP A 291 41.72 -0.86 52.75
CA ASP A 291 41.91 -2.00 51.86
C ASP A 291 41.98 -3.31 52.63
N VAL A 292 42.70 -3.34 53.75
CA VAL A 292 42.76 -4.52 54.64
C VAL A 292 41.38 -4.88 55.20
N PHE A 293 40.59 -3.90 55.63
CA PHE A 293 39.21 -4.13 56.07
C PHE A 293 38.36 -4.74 54.96
N ASN A 294 38.45 -4.20 53.74
CA ASN A 294 37.74 -4.73 52.57
C ASN A 294 38.22 -6.15 52.17
N TYR A 295 39.51 -6.49 52.31
CA TYR A 295 40.00 -7.85 52.10
C TYR A 295 39.43 -8.85 53.12
N VAL A 296 39.36 -8.48 54.40
CA VAL A 296 38.76 -9.33 55.45
C VAL A 296 37.27 -9.55 55.19
N LEU A 297 36.53 -8.51 54.78
CA LEU A 297 35.11 -8.65 54.38
C LEU A 297 34.93 -9.60 53.19
N ARG A 298 35.75 -9.46 52.14
CA ARG A 298 35.73 -10.35 50.95
C ARG A 298 36.02 -11.81 51.31
N LEU A 299 37.06 -12.07 52.10
CA LEU A 299 37.45 -13.42 52.51
C LEU A 299 36.46 -14.06 53.50
N SER A 300 35.80 -13.25 54.33
CA SER A 300 34.78 -13.72 55.28
C SER A 300 33.37 -13.80 54.71
N GLY A 301 33.12 -13.25 53.51
CA GLY A 301 31.79 -13.17 52.90
C GLY A 301 30.81 -12.28 53.67
N LEU A 302 31.32 -11.34 54.48
CA LEU A 302 30.50 -10.42 55.27
C LEU A 302 30.19 -9.14 54.49
N GLN A 303 28.95 -8.67 54.60
CA GLN A 303 28.53 -7.35 54.16
C GLN A 303 28.77 -6.33 55.27
N ALA A 304 29.06 -5.09 54.90
CA ALA A 304 29.15 -4.02 55.87
C ALA A 304 28.73 -2.66 55.28
N ASN A 305 28.37 -1.72 56.15
CA ASN A 305 27.98 -0.37 55.80
C ASN A 305 28.40 0.62 56.90
N ARG A 306 28.77 1.84 56.55
CA ARG A 306 29.24 2.88 57.48
C ARG A 306 28.21 3.99 57.62
N VAL A 307 27.66 4.15 58.82
CA VAL A 307 26.73 5.24 59.15
C VAL A 307 27.37 6.13 60.21
N GLY A 308 27.71 7.37 59.82
CA GLY A 308 28.44 8.30 60.68
C GLY A 308 29.80 7.71 61.11
N ASN A 309 29.99 7.52 62.42
CA ASN A 309 31.22 6.96 62.98
C ASN A 309 31.13 5.46 63.33
N THR A 310 30.08 4.76 62.90
CA THR A 310 29.86 3.34 63.19
C THR A 310 29.77 2.50 61.91
N ILE A 311 30.50 1.39 61.88
CA ILE A 311 30.42 0.39 60.82
C ILE A 311 29.53 -0.75 61.31
N PHE A 312 28.47 -1.05 60.56
CA PHE A 312 27.64 -2.24 60.74
C PHE A 312 28.18 -3.36 59.86
N VAL A 313 28.34 -4.57 60.40
CA VAL A 313 28.85 -5.76 59.69
C VAL A 313 27.93 -6.96 59.93
N GLY A 314 27.69 -7.79 58.93
CA GLY A 314 26.99 -9.07 59.09
C GLY A 314 26.89 -9.85 57.78
N VAL A 315 26.41 -11.10 57.84
CA VAL A 315 26.12 -11.89 56.62
C VAL A 315 24.97 -11.31 55.80
N LYS A 316 24.06 -10.59 56.45
CA LYS A 316 23.02 -9.73 55.87
C LYS A 316 22.77 -8.59 56.85
N LEU A 317 22.82 -7.35 56.39
CA LEU A 317 22.50 -6.20 57.23
C LEU A 317 20.96 -6.04 57.35
N PRO A 318 20.44 -5.62 58.51
CA PRO A 318 19.06 -5.13 58.63
C PRO A 318 18.79 -4.00 57.63
N THR A 319 17.57 -3.86 57.13
CA THR A 319 17.22 -2.84 56.12
C THR A 319 17.52 -1.40 56.54
N ALA A 320 17.45 -1.09 57.84
CA ALA A 320 17.82 0.21 58.40
C ALA A 320 19.35 0.46 58.47
N ALA A 321 20.17 -0.58 58.33
CA ALA A 321 21.63 -0.51 58.34
C ALA A 321 22.26 -0.81 56.96
N SER A 322 21.51 -1.37 56.01
CA SER A 322 21.92 -1.54 54.62
C SER A 322 21.73 -0.25 53.81
N ASP A 323 22.69 0.10 52.97
CA ASP A 323 22.52 1.17 51.98
C ASP A 323 21.63 0.65 50.83
N VAL A 324 20.34 0.97 50.88
CA VAL A 324 19.32 0.54 49.92
C VAL A 324 18.60 1.76 49.37
N VAL A 325 18.61 1.89 48.04
CA VAL A 325 17.88 2.91 47.28
C VAL A 325 16.69 2.26 46.59
N VAL A 326 15.56 2.94 46.62
CA VAL A 326 14.38 2.62 45.82
C VAL A 326 14.35 3.57 44.63
N ARG A 327 14.23 3.03 43.40
CA ARG A 327 14.04 3.83 42.19
C ARG A 327 12.94 3.23 41.34
N SER A 328 11.84 3.96 41.19
CA SER A 328 10.78 3.63 40.24
C SER A 328 11.08 4.28 38.89
N LEU A 329 10.88 3.54 37.81
CA LEU A 329 11.09 3.95 36.42
C LEU A 329 9.85 3.56 35.62
N ARG A 330 9.38 4.46 34.76
CA ARG A 330 8.38 4.14 33.74
C ARG A 330 9.09 3.91 32.42
N LEU A 331 8.76 2.81 31.75
CA LEU A 331 9.30 2.46 30.44
C LEU A 331 8.33 2.90 29.34
N ASN A 332 8.85 3.27 28.18
CA ASN A 332 8.10 3.86 27.07
C ASN A 332 8.02 2.94 25.84
N GLN A 333 9.01 2.08 25.66
CA GLN A 333 9.22 1.25 24.48
C GLN A 333 9.17 -0.25 24.83
N VAL A 334 9.77 -0.63 25.96
CA VAL A 334 9.83 -2.03 26.39
C VAL A 334 8.77 -2.32 27.46
N PRO A 335 8.01 -3.43 27.36
CA PRO A 335 7.12 -3.90 28.42
C PRO A 335 7.89 -4.19 29.71
N ALA A 336 7.38 -3.71 30.84
CA ALA A 336 8.04 -3.84 32.14
C ALA A 336 8.24 -5.30 32.60
N THR A 337 7.42 -6.23 32.12
CA THR A 337 7.57 -7.69 32.29
C THR A 337 8.80 -8.23 31.56
N SER A 338 8.97 -7.88 30.29
CA SER A 338 10.14 -8.26 29.47
C SER A 338 11.42 -7.65 30.06
N ALA A 339 11.37 -6.39 30.49
CA ALA A 339 12.47 -5.70 31.15
C ALA A 339 12.86 -6.37 32.49
N ALA A 340 11.90 -6.70 33.34
CA ALA A 340 12.15 -7.42 34.58
C ALA A 340 12.66 -8.85 34.33
N SER A 341 12.18 -9.53 33.29
CA SER A 341 12.67 -10.85 32.88
C SER A 341 14.17 -10.79 32.51
N PHE A 342 14.57 -9.77 31.74
CA PHE A 342 15.97 -9.52 31.41
C PHE A 342 16.82 -9.27 32.66
N LEU A 343 16.39 -8.39 33.58
CA LEU A 343 17.13 -8.12 34.82
C LEU A 343 17.18 -9.34 35.77
N THR A 344 16.14 -10.18 35.76
CA THR A 344 16.11 -11.46 36.50
C THR A 344 17.17 -12.43 35.95
N ALA A 345 17.33 -12.50 34.63
CA ALA A 345 18.39 -13.28 33.99
C ALA A 345 19.80 -12.78 34.34
N GLN A 346 19.95 -11.49 34.66
CA GLN A 346 21.19 -10.90 35.19
C GLN A 346 21.36 -11.07 36.72
N GLY A 347 20.44 -11.76 37.40
CA GLY A 347 20.54 -12.14 38.81
C GLY A 347 19.72 -11.33 39.80
N ALA A 348 18.86 -10.43 39.34
CA ALA A 348 17.90 -9.76 40.22
C ALA A 348 16.81 -10.72 40.70
N ALA A 349 16.22 -10.46 41.87
CA ALA A 349 15.08 -11.17 42.41
C ALA A 349 13.79 -10.40 42.09
N THR A 350 12.95 -10.92 41.21
CA THR A 350 11.71 -10.26 40.78
C THR A 350 10.50 -10.82 41.53
N GLN A 351 9.67 -9.93 42.06
CA GLN A 351 8.37 -10.26 42.62
C GLN A 351 7.31 -10.06 41.53
N ILE A 352 6.67 -11.16 41.13
CA ILE A 352 5.57 -11.14 40.14
C ILE A 352 4.29 -11.56 40.86
N GLN A 353 3.21 -10.79 40.65
CA GLN A 353 1.88 -11.14 41.12
C GLN A 353 1.21 -12.08 40.10
N ILE A 354 1.27 -13.39 40.35
CA ILE A 354 0.63 -14.39 39.50
C ILE A 354 -0.80 -14.61 40.01
N THR A 355 -1.79 -14.41 39.15
CA THR A 355 -3.17 -14.76 39.48
C THR A 355 -3.39 -16.25 39.22
N GLN A 356 -3.40 -17.05 40.28
CA GLN A 356 -3.72 -18.46 40.18
C GLN A 356 -5.23 -18.64 40.02
N VAL A 357 -5.64 -19.24 38.89
CA VAL A 357 -7.02 -19.65 38.66
C VAL A 357 -7.19 -21.07 39.16
N THR A 358 -7.93 -21.24 40.25
CA THR A 358 -8.32 -22.56 40.76
C THR A 358 -9.77 -22.80 40.34
N ILE A 359 -9.97 -23.77 39.45
CA ILE A 359 -11.30 -24.24 39.06
C ILE A 359 -11.70 -25.30 40.09
N THR A 360 -12.74 -25.02 40.86
CA THR A 360 -13.37 -26.01 41.75
C THR A 360 -14.78 -26.29 41.26
N ASP A 361 -15.08 -27.54 40.94
CA ASP A 361 -16.45 -27.98 40.68
C ASP A 361 -17.25 -28.00 41.97
N VAL A 362 -18.34 -27.22 42.00
CA VAL A 362 -19.20 -27.08 43.18
C VAL A 362 -20.52 -27.81 42.92
N GLY A 363 -20.79 -28.84 43.72
CA GLY A 363 -21.93 -29.75 43.60
C GLY A 363 -21.51 -31.18 43.26
N THR A 364 -22.38 -32.16 43.56
CA THR A 364 -22.13 -33.59 43.31
C THR A 364 -23.01 -34.12 42.16
N GLY A 365 -22.42 -34.93 41.29
CA GLY A 365 -23.11 -35.54 40.14
C GLY A 365 -23.37 -34.56 39.00
N VAL A 366 -24.42 -34.82 38.20
CA VAL A 366 -24.71 -34.15 36.90
C VAL A 366 -24.95 -32.63 37.00
N ASN A 367 -25.07 -32.09 38.22
CA ASN A 367 -25.29 -30.66 38.48
C ASN A 367 -24.04 -29.91 38.97
N SER A 368 -22.84 -30.53 38.96
CA SER A 368 -21.59 -29.84 39.28
C SER A 368 -21.35 -28.66 38.35
N ARG A 369 -21.15 -27.45 38.91
CA ARG A 369 -20.80 -26.26 38.14
C ARG A 369 -19.34 -25.88 38.44
N PRO A 370 -18.49 -25.67 37.42
CA PRO A 370 -17.15 -25.15 37.65
C PRO A 370 -17.26 -23.71 38.16
N VAL A 371 -16.69 -23.45 39.33
CA VAL A 371 -16.51 -22.10 39.87
C VAL A 371 -15.04 -21.74 39.77
N GLU A 372 -14.72 -20.74 38.94
CA GLU A 372 -13.38 -20.16 38.88
C GLU A 372 -13.14 -19.26 40.10
N THR A 373 -12.22 -19.65 40.98
CA THR A 373 -11.68 -18.75 42.00
C THR A 373 -10.34 -18.20 41.53
N ARG A 374 -10.22 -16.87 41.46
CA ARG A 374 -8.99 -16.17 41.04
C ARG A 374 -8.31 -15.57 42.26
N THR A 375 -7.19 -16.15 42.67
CA THR A 375 -6.43 -15.67 43.84
C THR A 375 -5.08 -15.10 43.38
N PRO A 376 -4.76 -13.83 43.67
CA PRO A 376 -3.45 -13.27 43.40
C PRO A 376 -2.42 -13.77 44.42
N THR A 377 -1.40 -14.47 43.94
CA THR A 377 -0.26 -14.96 44.74
C THR A 377 1.01 -14.25 44.28
N ILE A 378 1.77 -13.68 45.21
CA ILE A 378 3.08 -13.09 44.91
C ILE A 378 4.13 -14.20 44.97
N THR A 379 4.84 -14.42 43.86
CA THR A 379 5.96 -15.39 43.81
C THR A 379 7.26 -14.68 43.48
N THR A 380 8.35 -15.10 44.13
CA THR A 380 9.71 -14.60 43.87
C THR A 380 10.38 -15.44 42.78
N LEU A 381 10.69 -14.82 41.66
CA LEU A 381 11.49 -15.41 40.59
C LEU A 381 12.94 -14.90 40.71
N ALA A 382 13.89 -15.82 40.83
CA ALA A 382 15.32 -15.51 40.89
C ALA A 382 16.11 -16.51 40.04
N ALA A 383 17.22 -16.08 39.47
CA ALA A 383 18.11 -16.96 38.72
C ALA A 383 18.64 -18.11 39.60
N ARG A 384 18.55 -19.35 39.10
CA ARG A 384 19.05 -20.54 39.79
C ARG A 384 20.57 -20.47 39.94
N GLU A 385 21.08 -20.63 41.16
CA GLU A 385 22.51 -20.56 41.43
C GLU A 385 23.28 -21.59 40.60
N THR A 386 23.98 -21.08 39.59
CA THR A 386 25.00 -21.74 38.77
C THR A 386 26.23 -20.85 38.81
N ASP A 387 27.43 -21.37 38.60
CA ASP A 387 28.73 -20.67 38.78
C ASP A 387 28.98 -19.43 37.87
N SER A 388 27.97 -18.94 37.17
CA SER A 388 28.05 -17.73 36.34
C SER A 388 28.05 -16.46 37.21
N PRO A 389 28.90 -15.46 36.90
CA PRO A 389 28.93 -14.18 37.61
C PRO A 389 27.71 -13.32 37.27
N LEU A 390 26.66 -13.43 38.07
CA LEU A 390 25.42 -12.65 37.94
C LEU A 390 25.61 -11.22 38.48
N VAL A 391 25.46 -10.22 37.60
CA VAL A 391 25.81 -8.81 37.86
C VAL A 391 24.85 -8.12 38.85
N LEU A 392 23.57 -8.53 38.92
CA LEU A 392 22.53 -7.87 39.72
C LEU A 392 22.15 -8.62 41.00
N LYS A 393 23.02 -9.53 41.49
CA LYS A 393 22.74 -10.34 42.69
C LYS A 393 22.49 -9.45 43.91
N GLY A 394 21.27 -9.52 44.47
CA GLY A 394 20.85 -8.72 45.62
C GLY A 394 20.01 -7.49 45.27
N LEU A 395 19.78 -7.21 43.98
CA LEU A 395 18.72 -6.29 43.55
C LEU A 395 17.35 -6.99 43.63
N SER A 396 16.36 -6.32 44.21
CA SER A 396 14.96 -6.75 44.18
C SER A 396 14.16 -5.87 43.20
N ILE A 397 13.20 -6.47 42.51
CA ILE A 397 12.40 -5.84 41.46
C ILE A 397 10.92 -6.10 41.70
N SER A 398 10.10 -5.06 41.57
CA SER A 398 8.63 -5.13 41.52
C SER A 398 8.13 -4.45 40.25
N VAL A 399 7.08 -4.99 39.63
CA VAL A 399 6.54 -4.55 38.33
C VAL A 399 5.06 -4.19 38.45
N ASP A 400 4.67 -3.02 37.94
CA ASP A 400 3.26 -2.68 37.65
C ASP A 400 3.10 -2.64 36.12
N GLU A 401 2.47 -3.68 35.58
CA GLU A 401 2.18 -3.85 34.14
C GLU A 401 1.24 -2.77 33.62
N ARG A 402 0.23 -2.37 34.41
CA ARG A 402 -0.80 -1.40 34.04
C ARG A 402 -0.23 0.01 33.90
N LEU A 403 0.82 0.36 34.66
CA LEU A 403 1.56 1.62 34.51
C LEU A 403 2.78 1.51 33.58
N ASN A 404 3.10 0.32 33.08
CA ASN A 404 4.37 -0.03 32.44
C ASN A 404 5.58 0.50 33.24
N SER A 405 5.62 0.19 34.54
CA SER A 405 6.63 0.70 35.46
C SER A 405 7.32 -0.39 36.25
N ILE A 406 8.60 -0.17 36.53
CA ILE A 406 9.49 -1.09 37.24
C ILE A 406 10.10 -0.36 38.44
N THR A 407 9.98 -0.96 39.61
CA THR A 407 10.53 -0.43 40.87
C THR A 407 11.70 -1.30 41.30
N LEU A 408 12.88 -0.69 41.30
CA LEU A 408 14.15 -1.29 41.66
C LEU A 408 14.45 -0.98 43.13
N VAL A 409 14.82 -2.00 43.91
CA VAL A 409 15.13 -1.88 45.34
C VAL A 409 16.44 -2.61 45.63
N GLY A 410 17.49 -1.89 46.00
CA GLY A 410 18.77 -2.51 46.35
C GLY A 410 19.92 -1.51 46.53
N PRO A 411 21.17 -2.00 46.63
CA PRO A 411 22.35 -1.15 46.72
C PRO A 411 22.44 -0.12 45.58
N PRO A 412 22.87 1.14 45.84
CA PRO A 412 22.84 2.21 44.83
C PRO A 412 23.56 1.86 43.53
N HIS A 413 24.68 1.14 43.61
CA HIS A 413 25.46 0.73 42.44
C HIS A 413 24.73 -0.30 41.57
N LEU A 414 24.02 -1.28 42.16
CA LEU A 414 23.20 -2.23 41.41
C LEU A 414 21.99 -1.54 40.76
N VAL A 415 21.37 -0.59 41.46
CA VAL A 415 20.29 0.23 40.91
C VAL A 415 20.79 1.08 39.73
N GLN A 416 21.98 1.68 39.82
CA GLN A 416 22.59 2.43 38.70
C GLN A 416 22.91 1.52 37.50
N THR A 417 23.48 0.34 37.72
CA THR A 417 23.73 -0.65 36.65
C THR A 417 22.43 -1.11 35.98
N ALA A 418 21.40 -1.43 36.77
CA ALA A 418 20.10 -1.79 36.24
C ALA A 418 19.43 -0.64 35.47
N VAL A 419 19.53 0.60 35.94
CA VAL A 419 19.09 1.79 35.19
C VAL A 419 19.83 1.89 33.85
N ALA A 420 21.16 1.72 33.83
CA ALA A 420 21.94 1.78 32.60
C ALA A 420 21.53 0.71 31.58
N MET A 421 21.32 -0.54 32.03
CA MET A 421 20.78 -1.61 31.20
C MET A 421 19.38 -1.27 30.67
N LEU A 422 18.47 -0.77 31.52
CA LEU A 422 17.12 -0.38 31.12
C LEU A 422 17.12 0.78 30.11
N THR A 423 18.02 1.77 30.24
CA THR A 423 18.11 2.87 29.26
C THR A 423 18.59 2.44 27.87
N GLN A 424 19.24 1.28 27.75
CA GLN A 424 19.60 0.69 26.46
C GLN A 424 18.46 -0.14 25.85
N LEU A 425 17.60 -0.71 26.69
CA LEU A 425 16.41 -1.43 26.25
C LEU A 425 15.29 -0.46 25.85
N ASP A 426 15.06 0.60 26.63
CA ASP A 426 13.99 1.59 26.39
C ASP A 426 14.33 2.65 25.32
N LEU A 427 15.18 2.29 24.35
CA LEU A 427 15.51 3.15 23.21
C LEU A 427 14.31 3.22 22.24
N ARG A 428 14.05 4.43 21.73
CA ARG A 428 12.93 4.70 20.83
C ARG A 428 13.06 3.86 19.56
N GLN A 429 12.03 3.12 19.16
CA GLN A 429 12.07 2.39 17.89
C GLN A 429 12.03 3.35 16.70
N ARG A 430 12.79 3.05 15.64
CA ARG A 430 12.80 3.86 14.41
C ARG A 430 11.50 3.68 13.64
N GLN A 431 11.15 4.70 12.86
CA GLN A 431 10.04 4.64 11.91
C GLN A 431 10.54 4.94 10.50
N VAL A 432 9.86 4.37 9.51
CA VAL A 432 10.09 4.58 8.09
C VAL A 432 8.73 4.77 7.44
N ALA A 433 8.60 5.73 6.52
CA ALA A 433 7.48 5.67 5.60
C ALA A 433 7.90 4.93 4.32
N VAL A 434 7.07 3.98 3.92
CA VAL A 434 7.27 3.16 2.74
C VAL A 434 6.30 3.67 1.69
N ASN A 435 6.84 4.40 0.72
CA ASN A 435 6.10 4.81 -0.47
C ASN A 435 6.11 3.66 -1.48
N VAL A 436 4.93 3.21 -1.91
CA VAL A 436 4.79 2.11 -2.87
C VAL A 436 3.99 2.60 -4.06
N LYS A 437 4.57 2.56 -5.26
CA LYS A 437 3.91 2.92 -6.51
C LYS A 437 3.60 1.66 -7.28
N VAL A 438 2.31 1.43 -7.52
CA VAL A 438 1.84 0.28 -8.29
C VAL A 438 1.22 0.78 -9.58
N VAL A 439 1.75 0.30 -10.70
CA VAL A 439 1.24 0.59 -12.05
C VAL A 439 0.76 -0.71 -12.66
N ASP A 440 -0.53 -0.81 -12.96
CA ASP A 440 -1.10 -1.91 -13.76
C ASP A 440 -1.50 -1.34 -15.12
N VAL A 441 -0.92 -1.89 -16.19
CA VAL A 441 -1.16 -1.48 -17.56
C VAL A 441 -1.75 -2.66 -18.33
N ASN A 442 -2.90 -2.46 -18.95
CA ASN A 442 -3.55 -3.45 -19.80
C ASN A 442 -3.79 -2.84 -21.19
N LEU A 443 -3.05 -3.33 -22.17
CA LEU A 443 -3.13 -2.95 -23.57
C LEU A 443 -3.83 -4.06 -24.35
N SER A 444 -4.87 -3.71 -25.10
CA SER A 444 -5.53 -4.61 -26.05
C SER A 444 -5.52 -4.01 -27.45
N GLY A 445 -5.29 -4.85 -28.44
CA GLY A 445 -5.40 -4.50 -29.85
C GLY A 445 -6.15 -5.60 -30.58
N GLU A 446 -7.15 -5.25 -31.38
CA GLU A 446 -7.82 -6.18 -32.28
C GLU A 446 -7.81 -5.62 -33.70
N GLU A 447 -7.12 -6.30 -34.60
CA GLU A 447 -7.11 -6.03 -36.04
C GLU A 447 -7.97 -7.08 -36.73
N ALA A 448 -9.15 -6.67 -37.20
CA ALA A 448 -10.10 -7.53 -37.89
C ALA A 448 -10.30 -7.08 -39.34
N ALA A 449 -9.98 -7.96 -40.29
CA ALA A 449 -10.21 -7.73 -41.71
C ALA A 449 -10.94 -8.94 -42.32
N SER A 450 -12.06 -8.68 -42.99
CA SER A 450 -12.85 -9.68 -43.71
C SER A 450 -13.47 -9.11 -44.98
N SER A 451 -13.58 -9.97 -45.99
CA SER A 451 -14.42 -9.72 -47.16
C SER A 451 -15.47 -10.82 -47.22
N SER A 452 -16.72 -10.41 -47.38
CA SER A 452 -17.85 -11.28 -47.67
C SER A 452 -18.47 -10.84 -49.00
N PHE A 453 -18.83 -11.79 -49.86
CA PHE A 453 -19.52 -11.49 -51.12
C PHE A 453 -20.41 -12.65 -51.52
N SER A 454 -21.45 -12.37 -52.30
CA SER A 454 -22.32 -13.39 -52.89
C SER A 454 -22.71 -13.04 -54.32
N PHE A 455 -22.84 -14.07 -55.14
CA PHE A 455 -23.36 -13.95 -56.51
C PHE A 455 -24.04 -15.24 -56.96
N GLY A 456 -25.01 -15.10 -57.86
CA GLY A 456 -25.69 -16.21 -58.51
C GLY A 456 -25.41 -16.24 -60.02
N VAL A 457 -25.26 -17.44 -60.57
CA VAL A 457 -25.21 -17.69 -62.02
C VAL A 457 -26.24 -18.78 -62.32
N ASN A 458 -27.29 -18.43 -63.07
CA ASN A 458 -28.49 -19.27 -63.25
C ASN A 458 -29.06 -19.73 -61.89
N ASP A 459 -29.16 -21.03 -61.66
CA ASP A 459 -29.60 -21.65 -60.40
C ASP A 459 -28.43 -22.02 -59.47
N THR A 460 -27.20 -21.54 -59.73
CA THR A 460 -26.04 -21.79 -58.87
C THR A 460 -25.71 -20.55 -58.05
N PHE A 461 -25.48 -20.71 -56.75
CA PHE A 461 -25.15 -19.63 -55.82
C PHE A 461 -23.79 -19.85 -55.17
N PHE A 462 -23.00 -18.78 -55.13
CA PHE A 462 -21.71 -18.72 -54.47
C PHE A 462 -21.80 -17.70 -53.34
N VAL A 463 -21.40 -18.09 -52.13
CA VAL A 463 -21.26 -17.21 -50.98
C VAL A 463 -19.88 -17.41 -50.37
N ASN A 464 -19.14 -16.31 -50.24
CA ASN A 464 -18.01 -16.21 -49.34
C ASN A 464 -18.47 -15.37 -48.15
N ASP A 465 -18.48 -15.91 -46.94
CA ASP A 465 -18.66 -15.13 -45.72
C ASP A 465 -17.39 -15.20 -44.86
N GLY A 466 -16.59 -14.14 -44.89
CA GLY A 466 -15.38 -14.04 -44.09
C GLY A 466 -14.41 -15.22 -44.29
N GLY A 467 -14.20 -15.67 -45.53
CA GLY A 467 -13.33 -16.79 -45.86
C GLY A 467 -13.96 -18.18 -45.71
N ALA A 468 -15.24 -18.28 -45.33
CA ALA A 468 -16.01 -19.51 -45.44
C ALA A 468 -16.77 -19.53 -46.79
N ALA A 469 -16.42 -20.45 -47.68
CA ALA A 469 -17.15 -20.68 -48.92
C ALA A 469 -18.36 -21.60 -48.69
N SER A 470 -19.51 -21.23 -49.24
CA SER A 470 -20.58 -22.18 -49.57
C SER A 470 -20.96 -22.04 -51.04
N VAL A 471 -21.14 -23.17 -51.71
CA VAL A 471 -21.52 -23.25 -53.12
C VAL A 471 -22.71 -24.19 -53.22
N ASN A 472 -23.82 -23.70 -53.75
CA ASN A 472 -25.03 -24.50 -53.96
C ASN A 472 -25.37 -24.54 -55.46
N PHE A 473 -25.68 -25.73 -55.97
CA PHE A 473 -26.01 -25.98 -57.37
C PHE A 473 -27.47 -26.42 -57.48
N GLY A 474 -28.31 -25.60 -58.11
CA GLY A 474 -29.76 -25.82 -58.22
C GLY A 474 -30.56 -24.89 -57.31
N GLY A 475 -31.86 -24.74 -57.60
CA GLY A 475 -32.75 -23.70 -57.05
C GLY A 475 -33.11 -23.79 -55.56
N TYR A 476 -32.28 -24.40 -54.70
CA TYR A 476 -32.45 -24.40 -53.25
C TYR A 476 -31.65 -23.26 -52.59
N ASN A 477 -32.16 -22.75 -51.46
CA ASN A 477 -31.67 -21.52 -50.83
C ASN A 477 -30.15 -21.54 -50.50
N PRO A 478 -29.48 -20.36 -50.48
CA PRO A 478 -28.08 -20.26 -50.05
C PRO A 478 -27.91 -20.60 -48.54
N PRO A 479 -26.84 -21.31 -48.15
CA PRO A 479 -26.55 -21.59 -46.73
C PRO A 479 -26.15 -20.33 -45.95
N ASN A 480 -26.49 -20.31 -44.66
CA ASN A 480 -25.94 -19.38 -43.67
C ASN A 480 -24.74 -20.01 -42.93
N ARG A 481 -24.02 -19.22 -42.11
CA ARG A 481 -22.86 -19.72 -41.33
C ARG A 481 -23.15 -21.02 -40.58
N THR A 482 -24.31 -21.09 -39.91
CA THR A 482 -24.74 -22.24 -39.10
C THR A 482 -24.95 -23.50 -39.93
N THR A 483 -25.33 -23.38 -41.20
CA THR A 483 -25.51 -24.52 -42.12
C THR A 483 -24.22 -24.89 -42.86
N ALA A 484 -23.27 -23.97 -43.03
CA ALA A 484 -21.96 -24.25 -43.59
C ALA A 484 -21.04 -25.05 -42.62
N THR A 485 -21.23 -24.93 -41.31
CA THR A 485 -20.38 -25.57 -40.29
C THR A 485 -20.87 -26.93 -39.79
N SER A 486 -22.11 -27.33 -40.07
CA SER A 486 -22.82 -28.35 -39.27
C SER A 486 -23.25 -29.62 -40.02
N GLY A 487 -22.91 -29.74 -41.31
CA GLY A 487 -23.29 -30.88 -42.15
C GLY A 487 -24.71 -30.80 -42.70
N ILE A 488 -24.91 -31.34 -43.91
CA ILE A 488 -26.12 -31.14 -44.71
C ILE A 488 -27.01 -32.38 -44.63
N ASN A 489 -28.28 -32.21 -44.21
CA ASN A 489 -29.45 -33.00 -44.65
C ASN A 489 -30.80 -32.47 -44.08
N GLY A 490 -30.94 -31.15 -43.95
CA GLY A 490 -32.19 -30.50 -43.50
C GLY A 490 -32.65 -29.41 -44.47
N ARG A 491 -33.96 -29.36 -44.76
CA ARG A 491 -34.54 -28.24 -45.53
C ARG A 491 -34.54 -26.97 -44.65
N PRO A 492 -34.24 -25.77 -45.18
CA PRO A 492 -34.26 -24.56 -44.38
C PRO A 492 -35.68 -24.24 -43.91
N ILE A 493 -35.86 -24.08 -42.61
CA ILE A 493 -37.08 -23.51 -42.02
C ILE A 493 -36.74 -22.06 -41.65
N VAL A 494 -37.42 -21.09 -42.25
CA VAL A 494 -37.34 -19.68 -41.84
C VAL A 494 -38.49 -19.42 -40.85
N PRO A 495 -38.22 -19.10 -39.57
CA PRO A 495 -39.26 -18.71 -38.64
C PRO A 495 -39.84 -17.35 -39.04
N ASN A 496 -41.15 -17.27 -39.24
CA ASN A 496 -41.83 -15.99 -39.44
C ASN A 496 -42.05 -15.30 -38.08
N THR A 497 -41.10 -14.48 -37.65
CA THR A 497 -41.23 -13.60 -36.48
C THR A 497 -42.09 -12.40 -36.85
N PRO A 498 -43.42 -12.54 -36.74
CA PRO A 498 -44.07 -12.23 -35.46
C PRO A 498 -44.99 -13.34 -34.90
N LEU A 499 -45.06 -14.54 -35.51
CA LEU A 499 -45.99 -15.61 -35.13
C LEU A 499 -45.30 -16.82 -34.47
N ALA A 500 -44.20 -16.58 -33.75
CA ALA A 500 -43.33 -17.62 -33.17
C ALA A 500 -43.91 -18.37 -31.95
N GLY A 501 -45.23 -18.29 -31.69
CA GLY A 501 -45.86 -18.77 -30.44
C GLY A 501 -46.83 -19.95 -30.56
N GLN A 502 -47.40 -20.24 -31.74
CA GLN A 502 -48.37 -21.33 -31.90
C GLN A 502 -48.14 -22.06 -33.22
N ALA A 503 -47.93 -23.38 -33.15
CA ALA A 503 -47.66 -24.23 -34.30
C ALA A 503 -48.93 -24.50 -35.13
N PRO A 504 -49.02 -24.05 -36.40
CA PRO A 504 -50.08 -24.45 -37.31
C PRO A 504 -49.61 -25.67 -38.11
N PHE A 505 -50.10 -26.83 -37.72
CA PHE A 505 -50.34 -28.04 -38.53
C PHE A 505 -49.44 -28.28 -39.76
N TYR A 506 -48.45 -29.16 -39.62
CA TYR A 506 -47.83 -29.85 -40.75
C TYR A 506 -47.92 -31.37 -40.56
N ASN A 507 -48.46 -32.05 -41.57
CA ASN A 507 -48.36 -33.49 -41.76
C ASN A 507 -47.83 -33.72 -43.20
N ARG A 508 -47.02 -34.77 -43.39
CA ARG A 508 -46.33 -35.08 -44.66
C ARG A 508 -47.02 -36.16 -45.50
N ASN A 509 -48.07 -36.78 -44.98
CA ASN A 509 -48.70 -38.00 -45.48
C ASN A 509 -50.19 -37.75 -45.74
N GLY A 510 -50.52 -37.31 -46.95
CA GLY A 510 -51.87 -36.86 -47.32
C GLY A 510 -52.95 -37.95 -47.32
N LEU A 511 -53.82 -37.92 -46.30
CA LEU A 511 -55.14 -38.55 -46.22
C LEU A 511 -56.08 -37.58 -45.47
N ALA A 512 -57.39 -37.63 -45.72
CA ALA A 512 -58.19 -36.40 -45.87
C ALA A 512 -59.50 -36.28 -45.06
N VAL A 513 -60.11 -35.07 -45.15
CA VAL A 513 -61.55 -34.71 -45.04
C VAL A 513 -62.14 -34.20 -43.68
N ASN A 514 -62.26 -32.86 -43.58
CA ASN A 514 -63.39 -32.02 -43.05
C ASN A 514 -63.80 -32.04 -41.54
N PRO A 515 -64.54 -31.01 -41.01
CA PRO A 515 -65.49 -30.12 -41.72
C PRO A 515 -65.40 -28.59 -41.53
N LEU A 516 -65.61 -27.88 -42.65
CA LEU A 516 -66.38 -26.64 -42.71
C LEU A 516 -67.69 -26.92 -43.47
N THR A 517 -68.74 -27.32 -42.74
CA THR A 517 -70.06 -27.59 -43.32
C THR A 517 -71.03 -26.43 -43.08
N ALA A 518 -71.31 -25.69 -44.15
CA ALA A 518 -72.65 -25.15 -44.43
C ALA A 518 -73.13 -25.79 -45.76
N PRO A 519 -74.45 -25.97 -45.98
CA PRO A 519 -74.94 -26.69 -47.15
C PRO A 519 -74.80 -25.81 -48.41
N GLY A 520 -73.91 -26.21 -49.33
CA GLY A 520 -73.73 -25.53 -50.62
C GLY A 520 -72.27 -25.21 -50.97
N GLY A 521 -71.53 -26.20 -51.47
CA GLY A 521 -70.34 -26.01 -52.32
C GLY A 521 -69.24 -25.09 -51.81
N GLY A 522 -68.53 -25.47 -50.74
CA GLY A 522 -67.27 -24.81 -50.36
C GLY A 522 -66.12 -25.20 -51.29
N VAL A 523 -65.32 -24.22 -51.72
CA VAL A 523 -64.07 -24.45 -52.47
C VAL A 523 -62.98 -24.91 -51.51
N SER A 524 -62.34 -26.05 -51.80
CA SER A 524 -61.16 -26.50 -51.06
C SER A 524 -59.96 -25.63 -51.42
N LEU A 525 -59.28 -25.09 -50.41
CA LEU A 525 -57.97 -24.45 -50.58
C LEU A 525 -56.91 -25.36 -49.99
N ASP A 526 -56.12 -26.00 -50.86
CA ASP A 526 -54.85 -26.55 -50.44
C ASP A 526 -53.94 -25.38 -50.01
N PRO A 527 -53.36 -25.39 -48.80
CA PRO A 527 -52.46 -24.34 -48.36
C PRO A 527 -51.18 -24.40 -49.20
N ILE A 528 -51.10 -23.57 -50.24
CA ILE A 528 -49.88 -23.35 -50.98
C ILE A 528 -48.87 -22.72 -50.01
N ALA A 529 -47.66 -23.30 -49.92
CA ALA A 529 -46.57 -22.62 -49.24
C ALA A 529 -46.37 -21.22 -49.85
N PRO A 530 -45.95 -20.19 -49.08
CA PRO A 530 -45.71 -18.84 -49.60
C PRO A 530 -44.59 -18.75 -50.66
N VAL A 531 -43.95 -19.88 -50.96
CA VAL A 531 -43.04 -20.11 -52.09
C VAL A 531 -43.57 -21.28 -52.92
N THR A 532 -43.92 -20.99 -54.18
CA THR A 532 -44.26 -21.98 -55.21
C THR A 532 -43.13 -22.07 -56.24
N GLU A 533 -42.89 -23.26 -56.79
CA GLU A 533 -41.91 -23.49 -57.86
C GLU A 533 -42.35 -22.88 -59.22
N ARG A 534 -43.51 -22.22 -59.27
CA ARG A 534 -44.10 -21.61 -60.48
C ARG A 534 -44.29 -20.09 -60.31
N PRO A 535 -43.24 -19.27 -60.50
CA PRO A 535 -43.23 -17.82 -60.19
C PRO A 535 -43.94 -16.98 -61.28
N GLY A 536 -45.20 -17.32 -61.54
CA GLY A 536 -46.09 -16.65 -62.49
C GLY A 536 -47.55 -17.11 -62.36
N GLN A 537 -47.86 -18.03 -61.44
CA GLN A 537 -49.24 -18.39 -61.11
C GLN A 537 -49.75 -17.49 -59.97
N VAL A 538 -50.99 -17.03 -60.11
CA VAL A 538 -51.72 -16.32 -59.05
C VAL A 538 -52.07 -17.28 -57.92
N GLY A 539 -51.82 -16.86 -56.68
CA GLY A 539 -52.19 -17.59 -55.47
C GLY A 539 -52.91 -16.67 -54.48
N VAL A 540 -53.48 -17.26 -53.43
CA VAL A 540 -54.11 -16.50 -52.34
C VAL A 540 -53.00 -15.87 -51.50
N SER A 541 -52.91 -14.53 -51.50
CA SER A 541 -51.90 -13.78 -50.76
C SER A 541 -52.38 -13.27 -49.41
N ASP A 542 -53.69 -13.12 -49.24
CA ASP A 542 -54.31 -12.78 -47.97
C ASP A 542 -55.72 -13.42 -47.86
N TYR A 543 -56.16 -13.71 -46.64
CA TYR A 543 -57.43 -14.36 -46.35
C TYR A 543 -58.08 -13.77 -45.10
N THR A 544 -59.28 -13.22 -45.27
CA THR A 544 -60.14 -12.84 -44.15
C THR A 544 -61.21 -13.92 -43.95
N PRO A 545 -61.25 -14.60 -42.78
CA PRO A 545 -62.29 -15.58 -42.51
C PRO A 545 -63.66 -14.92 -42.39
N PHE A 546 -64.72 -15.68 -42.72
CA PHE A 546 -66.09 -15.23 -42.46
C PHE A 546 -66.29 -14.99 -40.96
N THR A 547 -67.04 -13.95 -40.62
CA THR A 547 -67.41 -13.68 -39.22
C THR A 547 -68.80 -14.23 -38.95
N ARG A 548 -68.94 -15.02 -37.88
CA ARG A 548 -70.20 -15.61 -37.43
C ARG A 548 -70.50 -15.08 -36.03
N ASN A 549 -71.75 -14.72 -35.77
CA ASN A 549 -72.22 -14.44 -34.42
C ASN A 549 -72.22 -15.76 -33.61
N LEU A 550 -71.35 -15.84 -32.60
CA LEU A 550 -71.11 -17.06 -31.84
C LEU A 550 -72.29 -17.47 -30.94
N ALA A 551 -73.22 -16.55 -30.64
CA ALA A 551 -74.41 -16.82 -29.83
C ALA A 551 -75.62 -17.29 -30.65
N THR A 552 -75.75 -16.86 -31.91
CA THR A 552 -76.91 -17.19 -32.77
C THR A 552 -76.58 -18.10 -33.95
N GLY A 553 -75.29 -18.36 -34.22
CA GLY A 553 -74.84 -19.18 -35.34
C GLY A 553 -74.95 -18.51 -36.73
N ALA A 554 -75.55 -17.32 -36.82
CA ALA A 554 -75.73 -16.59 -38.06
C ALA A 554 -74.42 -15.97 -38.57
N LEU A 555 -74.19 -16.02 -39.88
CA LEU A 555 -73.09 -15.32 -40.56
C LEU A 555 -73.36 -13.81 -40.57
N THR A 556 -72.45 -13.02 -40.01
CA THR A 556 -72.53 -11.55 -39.97
C THR A 556 -71.69 -10.87 -41.05
N ALA A 557 -70.65 -11.55 -41.56
CA ALA A 557 -69.94 -11.15 -42.76
C ALA A 557 -69.41 -12.37 -43.51
N LEU A 558 -69.43 -12.31 -44.85
CA LEU A 558 -68.74 -13.27 -45.71
C LEU A 558 -67.22 -13.01 -45.66
N GLY A 559 -66.43 -14.07 -45.64
CA GLY A 559 -64.97 -13.97 -45.73
C GLY A 559 -64.53 -13.66 -47.17
N SER A 560 -63.34 -13.07 -47.32
CA SER A 560 -62.76 -12.77 -48.63
C SER A 560 -61.34 -13.29 -48.78
N THR A 561 -60.99 -13.69 -50.00
CA THR A 561 -59.62 -14.03 -50.41
C THR A 561 -59.08 -12.95 -51.34
N THR A 562 -57.86 -12.50 -51.09
CA THR A 562 -57.11 -11.64 -52.02
C THR A 562 -56.16 -12.52 -52.81
N ASN A 563 -56.29 -12.51 -54.13
CA ASN A 563 -55.38 -13.23 -55.03
C ASN A 563 -54.32 -12.27 -55.56
N SER A 564 -53.05 -12.64 -55.48
CA SER A 564 -51.97 -11.92 -56.16
C SER A 564 -50.94 -12.88 -56.75
N ILE A 565 -50.06 -12.36 -57.60
CA ILE A 565 -48.85 -13.09 -57.98
C ILE A 565 -47.96 -13.13 -56.73
N PHE A 566 -47.42 -14.30 -56.39
CA PHE A 566 -46.48 -14.42 -55.27
C PHE A 566 -45.30 -13.46 -55.47
N PRO A 567 -44.86 -12.71 -54.44
CA PRO A 567 -43.74 -11.80 -54.58
C PRO A 567 -42.50 -12.60 -54.98
N PHE A 568 -41.83 -12.19 -56.07
CA PHE A 568 -40.52 -12.72 -56.40
C PHE A 568 -39.59 -12.45 -55.23
N PHE A 569 -39.22 -13.50 -54.49
CA PHE A 569 -38.12 -13.43 -53.54
C PHE A 569 -36.84 -13.29 -54.35
N GLN A 570 -36.49 -12.04 -54.67
CA GLN A 570 -35.30 -11.70 -55.45
C GLN A 570 -34.06 -11.94 -54.59
N TYR A 571 -33.61 -13.19 -54.54
CA TYR A 571 -32.21 -13.47 -54.26
C TYR A 571 -31.36 -12.65 -55.23
N PRO A 572 -30.24 -12.07 -54.76
CA PRO A 572 -29.41 -11.22 -55.60
C PRO A 572 -28.78 -12.05 -56.74
N ARG A 573 -29.41 -11.98 -57.92
CA ARG A 573 -28.77 -12.28 -59.22
C ARG A 573 -27.67 -11.27 -59.58
N LYS A 574 -27.46 -10.26 -58.74
CA LYS A 574 -26.42 -9.24 -58.84
C LYS A 574 -25.32 -9.58 -57.84
N PHE A 575 -24.07 -9.35 -58.22
CA PHE A 575 -22.94 -9.45 -57.29
C PHE A 575 -23.13 -8.46 -56.13
N LEU A 576 -23.18 -8.97 -54.90
CA LEU A 576 -23.13 -8.17 -53.68
C LEU A 576 -21.80 -8.43 -52.98
N SER A 577 -21.16 -7.37 -52.49
CA SER A 577 -19.90 -7.45 -51.75
C SER A 577 -19.92 -6.49 -50.58
N THR A 578 -19.46 -6.97 -49.43
CA THR A 578 -19.28 -6.24 -48.18
C THR A 578 -17.85 -6.45 -47.71
N LEU A 579 -17.06 -5.38 -47.76
CA LEU A 579 -15.72 -5.34 -47.19
C LEU A 579 -15.81 -4.75 -45.79
N THR A 580 -15.28 -5.44 -44.78
CA THR A 580 -15.20 -4.94 -43.41
C THR A 580 -13.76 -4.98 -42.92
N ALA A 581 -13.27 -3.82 -42.51
CA ALA A 581 -11.95 -3.66 -41.91
C ALA A 581 -12.09 -2.78 -40.67
N GLN A 582 -11.55 -3.25 -39.55
CA GLN A 582 -11.68 -2.62 -38.25
C GLN A 582 -10.39 -2.81 -37.47
N ILE A 583 -9.93 -1.74 -36.83
CA ILE A 583 -8.86 -1.78 -35.83
C ILE A 583 -9.47 -1.21 -34.55
N ILE A 584 -9.36 -1.96 -33.46
CA ILE A 584 -9.73 -1.54 -32.11
C ILE A 584 -8.45 -1.50 -31.29
N SER A 585 -8.29 -0.47 -30.46
CA SER A 585 -7.20 -0.38 -29.50
C SER A 585 -7.75 0.08 -28.16
N GLY A 586 -7.52 -0.73 -27.13
CA GLY A 586 -7.84 -0.43 -25.73
C GLY A 586 -6.57 -0.20 -24.93
N ASN A 587 -6.60 0.78 -24.04
CA ASN A 587 -5.54 1.05 -23.08
C ASN A 587 -6.21 1.36 -21.73
N ALA A 588 -5.89 0.57 -20.71
CA ALA A 588 -6.24 0.86 -19.33
C ALA A 588 -4.95 0.97 -18.51
N LYS A 589 -4.86 2.02 -17.69
CA LYS A 589 -3.76 2.23 -16.75
C LYS A 589 -4.33 2.55 -15.38
N ILE A 590 -3.98 1.74 -14.39
CA ILE A 590 -4.25 1.99 -12.97
C ILE A 590 -2.93 2.39 -12.33
N LEU A 591 -2.93 3.51 -11.61
CA LEU A 591 -1.78 4.00 -10.83
C LEU A 591 -2.26 4.24 -9.40
N THR A 592 -1.60 3.60 -8.44
CA THR A 592 -1.85 3.83 -7.01
C THR A 592 -0.52 4.11 -6.31
N ASP A 593 -0.53 5.07 -5.38
CA ASP A 593 0.66 5.57 -4.69
C ASP A 593 0.45 5.63 -3.15
N PRO A 594 0.10 4.50 -2.49
CA PRO A 594 0.02 4.46 -1.03
C PRO A 594 1.39 4.71 -0.38
N THR A 595 1.37 5.52 0.68
CA THR A 595 2.49 5.68 1.60
C THR A 595 2.05 5.22 2.99
N LEU A 596 2.82 4.31 3.60
CA LEU A 596 2.54 3.78 4.95
C LEU A 596 3.70 4.14 5.88
N VAL A 597 3.41 4.78 7.00
CA VAL A 597 4.38 4.90 8.11
C VAL A 597 4.35 3.62 8.93
N VAL A 598 5.51 2.99 9.12
CA VAL A 598 5.67 1.72 9.83
C VAL A 598 6.86 1.82 10.79
N GLN A 599 6.71 1.23 11.97
CA GLN A 599 7.75 1.17 12.99
C GLN A 599 8.65 -0.06 12.78
N GLU A 600 9.88 0.01 13.26
CA GLU A 600 10.82 -1.12 13.24
C GLU A 600 10.28 -2.32 14.03
N GLY A 601 10.21 -3.48 13.39
CA GLY A 601 9.63 -4.71 13.93
C GLY A 601 8.12 -4.89 13.66
N GLU A 602 7.43 -3.86 13.15
CA GLU A 602 5.98 -3.85 12.99
C GLU A 602 5.48 -4.11 11.57
N THR A 603 4.17 -4.36 11.46
CA THR A 603 3.48 -4.56 10.18
C THR A 603 2.35 -3.56 9.96
N ALA A 604 2.19 -3.11 8.72
CA ALA A 604 1.12 -2.24 8.30
C ALA A 604 0.41 -2.80 7.06
N LYS A 605 -0.92 -2.65 7.03
CA LYS A 605 -1.78 -3.10 5.93
C LYS A 605 -2.66 -1.95 5.47
N VAL A 606 -2.76 -1.76 4.16
CA VAL A 606 -3.74 -0.88 3.53
C VAL A 606 -4.53 -1.65 2.48
N ALA A 607 -5.85 -1.41 2.42
CA ALA A 607 -6.74 -1.97 1.41
C ALA A 607 -7.57 -0.84 0.79
N LEU A 608 -7.37 -0.61 -0.51
CA LEU A 608 -8.16 0.27 -1.37
C LEU A 608 -8.97 -0.65 -2.29
N VAL A 609 -10.15 -1.04 -1.83
CA VAL A 609 -10.96 -2.11 -2.45
C VAL A 609 -12.43 -1.71 -2.57
N GLU A 610 -13.08 -2.25 -3.59
CA GLU A 610 -14.52 -2.29 -3.79
C GLU A 610 -15.05 -3.72 -3.61
N GLU A 611 -16.30 -3.87 -3.19
CA GLU A 611 -16.92 -5.18 -2.96
C GLU A 611 -17.74 -5.62 -4.18
N ILE A 612 -17.49 -6.82 -4.69
CA ILE A 612 -18.21 -7.38 -5.85
C ILE A 612 -18.77 -8.78 -5.57
N VAL A 613 -19.82 -9.17 -6.31
CA VAL A 613 -20.39 -10.52 -6.25
C VAL A 613 -19.48 -11.50 -6.99
N LYS A 614 -18.88 -12.42 -6.23
CA LYS A 614 -17.95 -13.46 -6.71
C LYS A 614 -18.68 -14.75 -7.07
N SER A 615 -19.70 -15.14 -6.32
CA SER A 615 -20.56 -16.26 -6.69
C SER A 615 -21.98 -16.10 -6.13
N VAL A 616 -22.95 -16.76 -6.77
CA VAL A 616 -24.33 -16.85 -6.29
C VAL A 616 -24.64 -18.31 -6.09
N THR A 617 -24.99 -18.69 -4.87
CA THR A 617 -25.39 -20.06 -4.53
C THR A 617 -26.90 -20.11 -4.35
N THR A 618 -27.58 -20.71 -5.32
CA THR A 618 -29.02 -20.94 -5.25
C THR A 618 -29.30 -22.31 -4.64
N THR A 619 -30.03 -22.32 -3.53
CA THR A 619 -30.49 -23.54 -2.85
C THR A 619 -32.00 -23.66 -2.93
N PHE A 620 -32.48 -24.85 -3.25
CA PHE A 620 -33.92 -25.16 -3.27
C PHE A 620 -34.27 -25.96 -2.03
N SER A 621 -35.31 -25.52 -1.33
CA SER A 621 -35.83 -26.17 -0.13
C SER A 621 -37.31 -26.50 -0.33
N ASP A 622 -37.64 -27.78 -0.46
CA ASP A 622 -39.03 -28.21 -0.58
C ASP A 622 -39.73 -28.11 0.78
N THR A 623 -40.82 -27.37 0.81
CA THR A 623 -41.71 -27.26 1.97
C THR A 623 -43.12 -27.70 1.60
N VAL A 624 -43.97 -27.96 2.60
CA VAL A 624 -45.35 -28.44 2.40
C VAL A 624 -46.21 -27.47 1.58
N SER A 625 -45.80 -26.20 1.44
CA SER A 625 -46.43 -25.18 0.58
C SER A 625 -45.68 -24.91 -0.74
N GLY A 626 -44.76 -25.80 -1.15
CA GLY A 626 -44.01 -25.71 -2.40
C GLY A 626 -42.49 -25.51 -2.21
N THR A 627 -41.78 -25.46 -3.33
CA THR A 627 -40.33 -25.25 -3.38
C THR A 627 -39.99 -23.79 -3.07
N ARG A 628 -39.20 -23.56 -2.02
CA ARG A 628 -38.60 -22.26 -1.70
C ARG A 628 -37.19 -22.17 -2.28
N GLU A 629 -36.98 -21.22 -3.18
CA GLU A 629 -35.67 -20.80 -3.63
C GLU A 629 -35.03 -19.87 -2.59
N ASN A 630 -33.77 -20.11 -2.26
CA ASN A 630 -32.96 -19.28 -1.36
C ASN A 630 -31.60 -19.00 -2.02
N LYS A 631 -31.35 -17.73 -2.36
CA LYS A 631 -30.13 -17.26 -3.03
C LYS A 631 -29.16 -16.65 -2.02
N ASN A 632 -27.94 -17.18 -1.95
CA ASN A 632 -26.87 -16.62 -1.13
C ASN A 632 -25.79 -16.00 -2.03
N PHE A 633 -25.43 -14.74 -1.77
CA PHE A 633 -24.41 -14.01 -2.51
C PHE A 633 -23.07 -14.06 -1.75
N ASP A 634 -22.02 -14.57 -2.40
CA ASP A 634 -20.64 -14.51 -1.91
C ASP A 634 -19.97 -13.24 -2.43
N PHE A 635 -19.57 -12.36 -1.52
CA PHE A 635 -18.93 -11.09 -1.83
C PHE A 635 -17.42 -11.17 -1.65
N GLN A 636 -16.68 -10.50 -2.54
CA GLN A 636 -15.23 -10.45 -2.52
C GLN A 636 -14.74 -9.03 -2.77
N ASN A 637 -13.82 -8.59 -1.92
CA ASN A 637 -13.11 -7.33 -2.11
C ASN A 637 -12.10 -7.45 -3.25
N VAL A 638 -12.17 -6.52 -4.22
CA VAL A 638 -11.22 -6.34 -5.32
C VAL A 638 -10.66 -4.93 -5.33
N GLY A 639 -9.41 -4.78 -5.73
CA GLY A 639 -8.65 -3.52 -5.69
C GLY A 639 -7.21 -3.76 -5.25
N LEU A 640 -6.58 -2.75 -4.67
CA LEU A 640 -5.23 -2.84 -4.11
C LEU A 640 -5.28 -3.26 -2.64
N THR A 641 -4.63 -4.37 -2.30
CA THR A 641 -4.21 -4.66 -0.93
C THR A 641 -2.69 -4.63 -0.88
N LEU A 642 -2.13 -3.95 0.12
CA LEU A 642 -0.69 -3.81 0.31
C LEU A 642 -0.35 -4.10 1.77
N ASP A 643 0.40 -5.18 1.98
CA ASP A 643 0.97 -5.57 3.26
C ASP A 643 2.47 -5.23 3.28
N VAL A 644 2.90 -4.47 4.30
CA VAL A 644 4.29 -4.04 4.53
C VAL A 644 4.73 -4.49 5.91
N ASN A 645 5.87 -5.19 5.98
CA ASN A 645 6.51 -5.64 7.22
C ASN A 645 7.91 -5.04 7.27
N VAL A 646 8.24 -4.26 8.30
CA VAL A 646 9.58 -3.68 8.48
C VAL A 646 10.30 -4.47 9.55
N GLU A 647 11.29 -5.28 9.15
CA GLU A 647 12.01 -6.14 10.08
C GLU A 647 13.08 -5.37 10.86
N ARG A 648 13.81 -4.46 10.20
CA ARG A 648 14.94 -3.74 10.82
C ARG A 648 15.29 -2.43 10.11
N ILE A 649 15.72 -1.41 10.86
CA ILE A 649 16.23 -0.12 10.36
C ILE A 649 17.65 0.13 10.92
N ASP A 650 18.66 -0.14 10.10
CA ASP A 650 20.07 -0.03 10.48
C ASP A 650 20.59 1.42 10.50
N ASP A 651 21.58 1.66 11.37
CA ASP A 651 22.23 2.97 11.57
C ASP A 651 22.91 3.53 10.31
N ASN A 652 23.31 2.64 9.39
CA ASN A 652 23.89 3.01 8.10
C ASN A 652 22.85 3.45 7.04
N GLY A 653 21.61 3.70 7.47
CA GLY A 653 20.50 4.18 6.65
C GLY A 653 19.93 3.11 5.73
N PHE A 654 19.93 1.84 6.15
CA PHE A 654 19.32 0.74 5.40
C PHE A 654 18.09 0.18 6.11
N VAL A 655 17.00 0.02 5.37
CA VAL A 655 15.73 -0.54 5.81
C VAL A 655 15.60 -1.96 5.24
N SER A 656 15.35 -2.93 6.11
CA SER A 656 15.09 -4.33 5.75
C SER A 656 13.62 -4.65 5.97
N MET A 657 12.91 -5.05 4.91
CA MET A 657 11.45 -5.15 4.91
C MET A 657 10.92 -6.20 3.94
N ARG A 658 9.65 -6.58 4.05
CA ARG A 658 8.89 -7.43 3.10
C ARG A 658 7.66 -6.66 2.64
N ILE A 659 7.37 -6.73 1.34
CA ILE A 659 6.30 -5.97 0.70
C ILE A 659 5.54 -6.90 -0.25
N ASN A 660 4.27 -7.13 0.08
CA ASN A 660 3.41 -8.08 -0.60
C ASN A 660 2.16 -7.37 -1.15
N PRO A 661 2.24 -6.70 -2.31
CA PRO A 661 1.10 -6.09 -2.96
C PRO A 661 0.28 -7.13 -3.73
N THR A 662 -1.03 -7.03 -3.62
CA THR A 662 -2.01 -7.72 -4.47
C THR A 662 -2.88 -6.67 -5.16
N VAL A 663 -2.83 -6.63 -6.48
CA VAL A 663 -3.72 -5.82 -7.32
C VAL A 663 -4.80 -6.74 -7.86
N SER A 664 -6.05 -6.35 -7.71
CA SER A 664 -7.18 -7.07 -8.30
C SER A 664 -8.19 -6.11 -8.91
N ALA A 665 -8.91 -6.58 -9.92
CA ALA A 665 -9.89 -5.80 -10.65
C ALA A 665 -11.09 -6.69 -11.04
N PRO A 666 -12.31 -6.12 -11.13
CA PRO A 666 -13.46 -6.81 -11.71
C PRO A 666 -13.20 -7.07 -13.21
N GLY A 667 -13.30 -8.34 -13.60
CA GLY A 667 -13.32 -8.78 -14.99
C GLY A 667 -14.73 -8.90 -15.55
N ASP A 668 -14.86 -9.73 -16.58
CA ASP A 668 -16.12 -9.94 -17.31
C ASP A 668 -17.23 -10.50 -16.43
N GLN A 669 -18.47 -10.21 -16.84
CA GLN A 669 -19.69 -10.70 -16.21
C GLN A 669 -19.97 -12.13 -16.65
N VAL A 670 -20.15 -13.04 -15.68
CA VAL A 670 -20.41 -14.47 -15.89
C VAL A 670 -21.83 -14.78 -15.43
N ASP A 671 -22.61 -15.46 -16.26
CA ASP A 671 -23.94 -15.97 -15.91
C ASP A 671 -23.82 -17.00 -14.78
N ALA A 672 -24.44 -16.71 -13.64
CA ALA A 672 -24.46 -17.59 -12.48
C ALA A 672 -25.68 -18.56 -12.49
N GLY A 673 -26.52 -18.46 -13.52
CA GLY A 673 -27.80 -19.16 -13.63
C GLY A 673 -28.95 -18.35 -13.04
N GLY A 674 -30.19 -18.68 -13.46
CA GLY A 674 -31.40 -18.09 -12.88
C GLY A 674 -31.57 -16.58 -13.13
N GLY A 675 -30.80 -15.98 -14.05
CA GLY A 675 -30.81 -14.55 -14.33
C GLY A 675 -29.90 -13.71 -13.42
N ASP A 676 -29.13 -14.35 -12.52
CA ASP A 676 -28.12 -13.68 -11.71
C ASP A 676 -26.76 -13.69 -12.41
N PHE A 677 -25.90 -12.76 -12.01
CA PHE A 677 -24.57 -12.62 -12.58
C PHE A 677 -23.50 -12.44 -11.51
N ALA A 678 -22.38 -13.14 -11.67
CA ALA A 678 -21.15 -12.90 -10.94
C ALA A 678 -20.16 -12.12 -11.83
N ARG A 679 -19.07 -11.62 -11.24
CA ARG A 679 -17.93 -11.09 -12.00
C ARG A 679 -16.70 -11.94 -11.82
N GLN A 680 -15.97 -12.18 -12.90
CA GLN A 680 -14.63 -12.74 -12.83
C GLN A 680 -13.71 -11.79 -12.03
N ILE A 681 -12.73 -12.35 -11.34
CA ILE A 681 -11.72 -11.59 -10.60
C ILE A 681 -10.38 -11.76 -11.29
N LEU A 682 -9.81 -10.66 -11.77
CA LEU A 682 -8.43 -10.61 -12.25
C LEU A 682 -7.57 -10.22 -11.06
N SER A 683 -6.56 -11.03 -10.69
CA SER A 683 -5.69 -10.76 -9.55
C SER A 683 -4.22 -11.00 -9.90
N ARG A 684 -3.35 -10.15 -9.37
CA ARG A 684 -1.90 -10.13 -9.58
C ARG A 684 -1.22 -9.85 -8.24
N THR A 685 -0.48 -10.83 -7.73
CA THR A 685 0.20 -10.78 -6.44
C THR A 685 1.72 -10.86 -6.64
N VAL A 686 2.46 -10.08 -5.86
CA VAL A 686 3.93 -10.14 -5.76
C VAL A 686 4.29 -10.41 -4.30
N GLU A 687 5.25 -11.30 -4.07
CA GLU A 687 5.87 -11.51 -2.75
C GLU A 687 7.35 -11.15 -2.86
N SER A 688 7.80 -10.10 -2.19
CA SER A 688 9.18 -9.61 -2.37
C SER A 688 10.25 -10.47 -1.68
N GLY A 689 9.85 -11.33 -0.74
CA GLY A 689 10.77 -11.83 0.29
C GLY A 689 11.35 -10.68 1.14
N LEU A 690 12.47 -10.94 1.83
CA LEU A 690 13.19 -9.91 2.57
C LEU A 690 14.07 -9.08 1.61
N ILE A 691 13.71 -7.82 1.42
CA ILE A 691 14.47 -6.83 0.65
C ILE A 691 15.19 -5.86 1.58
N ARG A 692 16.32 -5.31 1.12
CA ARG A 692 17.13 -4.33 1.86
C ARG A 692 17.41 -3.13 0.96
N LEU A 693 16.98 -1.95 1.38
CA LEU A 693 17.09 -0.70 0.61
C LEU A 693 17.71 0.41 1.45
N ARG A 694 18.46 1.32 0.82
CA ARG A 694 18.91 2.55 1.49
C ARG A 694 17.73 3.54 1.61
N ASP A 695 17.78 4.38 2.63
CA ASP A 695 16.96 5.58 2.78
C ASP A 695 16.91 6.39 1.46
N GLY A 696 15.69 6.72 1.01
CA GLY A 696 15.43 7.42 -0.26
C GLY A 696 15.67 6.59 -1.54
N GLN A 697 16.12 5.34 -1.46
CA GLN A 697 16.44 4.53 -2.64
C GLN A 697 15.20 3.82 -3.18
N THR A 698 14.79 4.15 -4.41
CA THR A 698 13.74 3.41 -5.12
C THR A 698 14.26 2.07 -5.65
N LEU A 699 13.52 0.99 -5.43
CA LEU A 699 13.67 -0.32 -6.08
C LEU A 699 12.40 -0.68 -6.85
N ILE A 700 12.56 -1.23 -8.05
CA ILE A 700 11.49 -1.90 -8.79
C ILE A 700 11.47 -3.36 -8.31
N LEU A 701 10.41 -3.76 -7.59
CA LEU A 701 10.29 -5.11 -7.03
C LEU A 701 9.91 -6.16 -8.08
N SER A 702 9.06 -5.76 -9.03
CA SER A 702 8.57 -6.66 -10.06
C SER A 702 8.10 -5.88 -11.29
N GLY A 703 8.27 -6.51 -12.44
CA GLY A 703 7.81 -6.08 -13.76
C GLY A 703 7.24 -7.29 -14.47
N ILE A 704 6.06 -7.76 -14.06
CA ILE A 704 5.43 -8.95 -14.66
C ILE A 704 4.78 -8.53 -15.96
N ILE A 705 5.37 -8.94 -17.08
CA ILE A 705 4.84 -8.73 -18.43
C ILE A 705 4.23 -10.05 -18.93
N GLN A 706 2.95 -10.01 -19.27
CA GLN A 706 2.26 -11.10 -19.97
C GLN A 706 1.80 -10.57 -21.33
N GLU A 707 2.32 -11.15 -22.41
CA GLU A 707 1.93 -10.83 -23.78
C GLU A 707 1.31 -12.07 -24.45
N GLN A 708 0.15 -11.89 -25.09
CA GLN A 708 -0.57 -12.91 -25.83
C GLN A 708 -0.96 -12.37 -27.21
N GLU A 709 -0.35 -12.93 -28.25
CA GLU A 709 -0.75 -12.74 -29.64
C GLU A 709 -1.58 -13.93 -30.12
N ARG A 710 -2.76 -13.68 -30.67
CA ARG A 710 -3.65 -14.69 -31.26
C ARG A 710 -4.09 -14.26 -32.65
N ALA A 711 -3.50 -14.88 -33.67
CA ALA A 711 -3.92 -14.71 -35.06
C ALA A 711 -4.83 -15.87 -35.50
N THR A 712 -6.10 -15.57 -35.74
CA THR A 712 -7.08 -16.49 -36.33
C THR A 712 -7.27 -16.16 -37.81
N VAL A 713 -6.97 -17.10 -38.71
CA VAL A 713 -7.19 -16.93 -40.16
C VAL A 713 -8.16 -18.00 -40.67
N SER A 714 -9.29 -17.56 -41.22
CA SER A 714 -10.24 -18.40 -41.94
C SER A 714 -10.12 -18.08 -43.43
N LYS A 715 -9.95 -19.07 -44.30
CA LYS A 715 -9.75 -18.84 -45.74
C LYS A 715 -10.39 -19.93 -46.59
N ILE A 716 -10.78 -19.55 -47.80
CA ILE A 716 -11.18 -20.50 -48.84
C ILE A 716 -9.89 -21.18 -49.36
N PRO A 717 -9.82 -22.54 -49.39
CA PRO A 717 -8.66 -23.24 -49.94
C PRO A 717 -8.38 -22.80 -51.39
N LEU A 718 -7.09 -22.77 -51.76
CA LEU A 718 -6.57 -22.27 -53.05
C LEU A 718 -6.77 -20.76 -53.25
N LEU A 719 -8.01 -20.25 -53.22
CA LEU A 719 -8.32 -18.85 -53.53
C LEU A 719 -7.79 -17.86 -52.48
N GLY A 720 -7.80 -18.24 -51.19
CA GLY A 720 -7.27 -17.41 -50.10
C GLY A 720 -5.73 -17.32 -50.04
N ASP A 721 -5.03 -18.16 -50.81
CA ASP A 721 -3.57 -18.20 -50.90
C ASP A 721 -3.02 -17.50 -52.15
N LEU A 722 -3.90 -16.99 -53.03
CA LEU A 722 -3.48 -16.22 -54.20
C LEU A 722 -2.79 -14.90 -53.77
N PRO A 723 -1.63 -14.55 -54.34
CA PRO A 723 -1.00 -13.26 -54.08
C PRO A 723 -1.92 -12.12 -54.55
N ILE A 724 -1.85 -10.98 -53.86
CA ILE A 724 -2.63 -9.76 -54.10
C ILE A 724 -4.14 -9.91 -53.82
N VAL A 725 -4.83 -10.89 -54.43
CA VAL A 725 -6.29 -11.04 -54.36
C VAL A 725 -6.78 -11.97 -53.26
N GLY A 726 -5.93 -12.84 -52.69
CA GLY A 726 -6.32 -13.81 -51.66
C GLY A 726 -6.84 -13.18 -50.35
N SER A 727 -6.56 -11.90 -50.12
CA SER A 727 -7.15 -11.10 -49.04
C SER A 727 -8.68 -11.00 -49.12
N LEU A 728 -9.26 -11.06 -50.33
CA LEU A 728 -10.72 -11.04 -50.54
C LEU A 728 -11.40 -12.38 -50.25
N PHE A 729 -10.62 -13.47 -50.13
CA PHE A 729 -11.12 -14.84 -49.92
C PHE A 729 -10.75 -15.37 -48.52
N ARG A 730 -10.42 -14.47 -47.59
CA ARG A 730 -10.06 -14.80 -46.20
C ARG A 730 -10.57 -13.76 -45.21
N ARG A 731 -10.67 -14.18 -43.95
CA ARG A 731 -10.82 -13.34 -42.76
C ARG A 731 -9.59 -13.52 -41.90
N THR A 732 -8.98 -12.41 -41.50
CA THR A 732 -7.92 -12.36 -40.51
C THR A 732 -8.47 -11.62 -39.31
N ASN A 733 -8.39 -12.22 -38.13
CA ASN A 733 -8.57 -11.54 -36.85
C ASN A 733 -7.29 -11.77 -36.04
N LYS A 734 -6.62 -10.67 -35.70
CA LYS A 734 -5.40 -10.66 -34.87
C LYS A 734 -5.71 -9.92 -33.58
N GLN A 735 -5.65 -10.64 -32.47
CA GLN A 735 -5.81 -10.10 -31.12
C GLN A 735 -4.45 -10.07 -30.43
N ASN A 736 -4.03 -8.89 -29.98
CA ASN A 736 -2.86 -8.68 -29.15
C ASN A 736 -3.34 -8.25 -27.77
N GLN A 737 -2.86 -8.90 -26.71
CA GLN A 737 -3.12 -8.50 -25.33
C GLN A 737 -1.77 -8.42 -24.60
N ARG A 738 -1.48 -7.29 -23.97
CA ARG A 738 -0.29 -7.10 -23.13
C ARG A 738 -0.69 -6.51 -21.80
N ALA A 739 -0.49 -7.30 -20.74
CA ALA A 739 -0.65 -6.86 -19.35
C ALA A 739 0.72 -6.69 -18.70
N GLU A 740 0.91 -5.63 -17.94
CA GLU A 740 2.18 -5.29 -17.30
C GLU A 740 1.93 -4.67 -15.92
N VAL A 741 2.43 -5.33 -14.86
CA VAL A 741 2.42 -4.77 -13.50
C VAL A 741 3.83 -4.40 -13.06
N ILE A 742 4.00 -3.14 -12.70
CA ILE A 742 5.23 -2.57 -12.16
C ILE A 742 4.98 -2.15 -10.71
N VAL A 743 5.79 -2.67 -9.79
CA VAL A 743 5.79 -2.25 -8.38
C VAL A 743 7.11 -1.56 -8.08
N LEU A 744 7.06 -0.29 -7.68
CA LEU A 744 8.20 0.46 -7.18
C LEU A 744 8.03 0.73 -5.68
N VAL A 745 9.13 0.68 -4.94
CA VAL A 745 9.17 0.93 -3.49
C VAL A 745 10.28 1.90 -3.18
N THR A 746 9.98 2.91 -2.36
CA THR A 746 10.96 3.84 -1.80
C THR A 746 10.71 3.98 -0.30
N PRO A 747 11.60 3.45 0.58
CA PRO A 747 11.56 3.82 1.98
C PRO A 747 12.19 5.20 2.16
N GLN A 748 11.70 5.99 3.11
CA GLN A 748 12.50 7.06 3.71
C GLN A 748 12.33 7.05 5.23
N ILE A 749 13.44 7.12 5.96
CA ILE A 749 13.49 7.03 7.41
C ILE A 749 12.96 8.34 8.01
N LEU A 750 12.09 8.23 9.01
CA LEU A 750 11.54 9.38 9.72
C LEU A 750 12.54 9.86 10.77
N ASP A 751 12.99 11.10 10.63
CA ASP A 751 13.62 11.84 11.73
C ASP A 751 12.51 12.36 12.67
N ASP A 752 12.62 12.00 13.93
CA ASP A 752 11.65 12.27 15.01
C ASP A 752 12.28 13.20 16.08
N SER A 753 13.22 14.05 15.65
CA SER A 753 13.77 15.13 16.45
C SER A 753 12.85 16.35 16.46
N ASP A 754 12.85 17.11 17.57
CA ASP A 754 11.98 18.29 17.83
C ASP A 754 12.07 19.44 16.78
N ARG A 755 12.89 19.29 15.75
CA ARG A 755 13.12 20.26 14.67
C ARG A 755 12.85 19.74 13.26
N ALA A 756 12.61 18.44 13.11
CA ALA A 756 12.13 17.91 11.85
C ALA A 756 10.65 18.33 11.70
N PRO A 757 10.24 19.04 10.64
CA PRO A 757 8.86 18.87 10.18
C PRO A 757 8.73 17.38 9.88
N TYR A 758 7.71 16.71 10.45
CA TYR A 758 7.47 15.27 10.25
C TYR A 758 7.76 14.93 8.79
N GLY A 759 8.77 14.09 8.52
CA GLY A 759 9.55 14.10 7.26
C GLY A 759 8.78 13.84 5.97
N TYR A 760 7.47 13.65 6.06
CA TYR A 760 6.49 13.50 5.02
C TYR A 760 5.37 14.52 5.20
N GLU A 761 5.49 15.66 4.52
CA GLU A 761 4.35 16.55 4.32
C GLU A 761 3.46 15.96 3.23
N TYR A 762 2.40 15.24 3.64
CA TYR A 762 1.35 14.83 2.70
C TYR A 762 0.64 16.07 2.20
N SER A 763 0.99 16.52 0.99
CA SER A 763 0.28 17.58 0.28
C SER A 763 -1.00 16.99 -0.35
N PRO A 764 -2.19 17.25 0.22
CA PRO A 764 -3.43 16.75 -0.36
C PRO A 764 -3.70 17.46 -1.69
N SER A 765 -4.53 16.85 -2.55
CA SER A 765 -4.95 17.54 -3.78
C SER A 765 -5.61 18.89 -3.43
N PRO A 766 -5.54 19.92 -4.31
CA PRO A 766 -6.14 21.22 -4.05
C PRO A 766 -7.64 21.15 -3.69
N ASP A 767 -8.37 20.16 -4.21
CA ASP A 767 -9.78 19.95 -3.89
C ASP A 767 -9.97 19.23 -2.54
N ALA A 768 -9.10 18.29 -2.17
CA ALA A 768 -9.09 17.72 -0.82
C ALA A 768 -8.74 18.80 0.23
N LEU A 769 -7.76 19.67 -0.05
CA LEU A 769 -7.44 20.84 0.77
C LEU A 769 -8.67 21.76 0.92
N ARG A 770 -9.35 22.09 -0.18
CA ARG A 770 -10.60 22.90 -0.13
C ARG A 770 -11.72 22.22 0.66
N MET A 771 -11.84 20.90 0.65
CA MET A 771 -12.81 20.16 1.46
C MET A 771 -12.42 20.15 2.95
N MET A 772 -11.13 20.00 3.27
CA MET A 772 -10.62 20.05 4.65
C MET A 772 -10.73 21.47 5.25
N GLN A 773 -10.47 22.51 4.46
CA GLN A 773 -10.60 23.92 4.82
C GLN A 773 -12.07 24.40 4.90
N ARG A 774 -13.04 23.57 4.50
CA ARG A 774 -14.49 23.85 4.58
C ARG A 774 -15.16 23.28 5.85
N ARG A 775 -14.39 22.87 6.86
CA ARG A 775 -14.88 22.44 8.17
C ARG A 775 -14.78 23.55 9.22
#